data_AF-A0A3N4VX95-F1
#
_entry.id   AF-A0A3N4VX95-F1
#
_cell.length_a   1.000
_cell.length_b   1.000
_cell.length_c   1.000
_cell.angle_alpha   90.00
_cell.angle_beta   90.00
_cell.angle_gamma   90.00
#
_symmetry.space_group_name_H-M   'P 1'
#
loop_
_entity.id
_entity.type
_entity.pdbx_description
1 polymer ?
#
loop_
_entity_poly.entity_id
_entity_poly.type
_entity_poly.pdbx_seq_one_letter_code
_entity_poly.pdbx_strand_id
1 'polypeptide(L)'
;MPTSFFSRPTFWVCLALVAFGVLPTQALDYGLFDSSRDEIFNAMGWASFSITWAWFLPLVLFLIPQNNDRNTAIFTLLGSITLFAFVLISAIICKIALGYAVLFLIFALIGLTTNALATFKIMQGDRFIIASLLIILLLIVFFILYPTVAIFISMLFNGNEFVPSQVLDILKQPYILRVIGNSLSVAATVGILSTLFGLAFALYTTRIAKRTAVIGKIFSILPIVTPPFVVGLGVTLMLGRSGYVTAFLVEYLGFNTNWLYGFTGITIAHTLALTPMSFMILEGALKSIHPSVEEAAYTLRANRYQTFAHIIFPLLKPALANSFLVVVIQSLADFSTPLVLGGNFDVIATQIYFYIAGSQLDYVSASTLGTLLLLFSLVIFVVQYLWIGNRSYVTVSGKSYRGDVQDLPSGLKIIIICSLGFWVLFNVVLYGSIFYGSFTVNWGVDYTLTLKNYSDLFGQGFNDGAWPSLIQTVIFAATAAPITAIFGLLIAYITVRRDFKGKKTLEFMTLLCFAVPGTVAGVSYIIAFNNTPIYLTGTGIIIILSMVMRNMPVGMRAAIAGLGQLDKSLDEASLSLKASSFKTIFFIVLPLLKPALLSALITSFVRAMTTVSAIIFLVTADTRVATSYILNRVEDGEYGIAIAYGSILIIVMMSIILLFDWLVGETRIAKSKAKQVTT
;
A
#
# COMPACT_ATOMS: atom_id res chain seq x y z
N MET A 1 -38.52 11.23 -18.27
CA MET A 1 -37.39 11.56 -17.36
C MET A 1 -36.53 12.59 -18.07
N PRO A 2 -36.17 13.73 -17.48
CA PRO A 2 -35.15 14.57 -18.09
C PRO A 2 -33.87 13.73 -18.15
N THR A 3 -33.46 13.39 -19.37
CA THR A 3 -32.17 12.73 -19.64
C THR A 3 -31.11 13.58 -18.97
N SER A 4 -30.41 13.05 -17.95
CA SER A 4 -29.36 13.82 -17.28
C SER A 4 -28.39 14.34 -18.34
N PHE A 5 -27.86 15.55 -18.18
CA PHE A 5 -26.99 16.18 -19.17
C PHE A 5 -25.83 15.25 -19.63
N PHE A 6 -25.27 14.49 -18.68
CA PHE A 6 -24.22 13.48 -18.89
C PHE A 6 -24.63 12.21 -19.67
N SER A 7 -25.92 12.04 -19.93
CA SER A 7 -26.44 10.91 -20.70
C SER A 7 -26.47 11.11 -22.20
N ARG A 8 -26.22 12.35 -22.64
CA ARG A 8 -26.18 12.69 -24.06
C ARG A 8 -24.77 12.44 -24.60
N PRO A 9 -24.62 11.67 -25.70
CA PRO A 9 -23.33 11.51 -26.38
C PRO A 9 -22.69 12.85 -26.75
N THR A 10 -23.52 13.85 -27.09
CA THR A 10 -23.09 15.20 -27.44
C THR A 10 -22.23 15.87 -26.36
N PHE A 11 -22.55 15.67 -25.08
CA PHE A 11 -21.75 16.23 -24.00
C PHE A 11 -20.32 15.68 -24.01
N TRP A 12 -20.18 14.37 -24.12
CA TRP A 12 -18.88 13.69 -24.09
C TRP A 12 -18.04 14.02 -25.33
N VAL A 13 -18.67 14.07 -26.51
CA VAL A 13 -17.99 14.46 -27.75
C VAL A 13 -17.51 15.92 -27.68
N CYS A 14 -18.38 16.85 -27.24
CA CYS A 14 -17.99 18.24 -27.08
C CYS A 14 -16.86 18.42 -26.06
N LEU A 15 -16.89 17.68 -24.94
CA LEU A 15 -15.82 17.71 -23.93
C LEU A 15 -14.46 17.37 -24.54
N ALA A 16 -14.38 16.29 -25.32
CA ALA A 16 -13.14 15.87 -25.96
C ALA A 16 -12.69 16.82 -27.08
N LEU A 17 -13.62 17.35 -27.89
CA LEU A 17 -13.28 18.30 -28.96
C LEU A 17 -12.83 19.67 -28.42
N VAL A 18 -13.44 20.15 -27.33
CA VAL A 18 -12.98 21.37 -26.64
C VAL A 18 -11.59 21.13 -26.05
N ALA A 19 -11.36 19.97 -25.44
CA ALA A 19 -10.03 19.61 -24.93
C ALA A 19 -8.99 19.54 -26.06
N PHE A 20 -9.33 19.01 -27.23
CA PHE A 20 -8.45 19.03 -28.40
C PHE A 20 -8.07 20.45 -28.85
N GLY A 21 -9.01 21.40 -28.76
CA GLY A 21 -8.76 22.81 -29.11
C GLY A 21 -7.90 23.58 -28.09
N VAL A 22 -8.01 23.25 -26.80
CA VAL A 22 -7.46 24.08 -25.71
C VAL A 22 -6.26 23.44 -25.00
N LEU A 23 -6.06 22.12 -25.12
CA LEU A 23 -5.01 21.40 -24.42
C LEU A 23 -4.04 20.68 -25.38
N PRO A 24 -2.76 20.55 -25.00
CA PRO A 24 -1.79 19.75 -25.75
C PRO A 24 -2.26 18.31 -25.92
N THR A 25 -2.16 17.80 -27.15
CA THR A 25 -2.45 16.40 -27.47
C THR A 25 -1.23 15.51 -27.33
N GLN A 26 -0.04 16.10 -27.44
CA GLN A 26 1.23 15.46 -27.16
C GLN A 26 1.69 15.85 -25.75
N ALA A 27 2.42 14.96 -25.08
CA ALA A 27 3.00 15.26 -23.78
C ALA A 27 4.02 16.39 -23.91
N LEU A 28 4.12 17.21 -22.86
CA LEU A 28 5.10 18.27 -22.72
C LEU A 28 6.25 17.77 -21.86
N ASP A 29 7.49 18.18 -22.17
CA ASP A 29 8.66 17.72 -21.43
C ASP A 29 8.72 18.34 -20.03
N TYR A 30 8.29 19.61 -19.91
CA TYR A 30 8.29 20.37 -18.64
C TYR A 30 6.88 20.57 -18.06
N GLY A 31 5.85 19.94 -18.63
CA GLY A 31 4.46 20.08 -18.18
C GLY A 31 3.85 21.46 -18.46
N LEU A 32 2.56 21.62 -18.15
CA LEU A 32 1.77 22.76 -18.65
C LEU A 32 2.22 24.15 -18.14
N PHE A 33 2.88 24.20 -16.98
CA PHE A 33 3.22 25.46 -16.31
C PHE A 33 4.66 25.93 -16.58
N ASP A 34 5.58 25.00 -16.84
CA ASP A 34 7.00 25.30 -17.04
C ASP A 34 7.42 25.23 -18.53
N SER A 35 6.56 24.70 -19.40
CA SER A 35 6.81 24.64 -20.85
C SER A 35 6.71 26.01 -21.52
N SER A 36 7.54 26.22 -22.54
CA SER A 36 7.52 27.45 -23.33
C SER A 36 6.24 27.56 -24.16
N ARG A 37 5.87 28.79 -24.57
CA ARG A 37 4.69 29.00 -25.43
C ARG A 37 4.79 28.27 -26.77
N ASP A 38 5.99 28.20 -27.34
CA ASP A 38 6.24 27.52 -28.61
C ASP A 38 6.13 26.00 -28.47
N GLU A 39 6.62 25.45 -27.35
CA GLU A 39 6.48 24.03 -27.02
C GLU A 39 5.01 23.65 -26.86
N ILE A 40 4.23 24.46 -26.10
CA ILE A 40 2.79 24.27 -25.94
C ILE A 40 2.08 24.32 -27.30
N PHE A 41 2.43 25.30 -28.15
CA PHE A 41 1.83 25.43 -29.48
C PHE A 41 2.14 24.22 -30.35
N ASN A 42 3.39 23.75 -30.39
CA ASN A 42 3.79 22.59 -31.17
C ASN A 42 3.13 21.28 -30.68
N ALA A 43 2.85 21.18 -29.39
CA ALA A 43 2.17 20.03 -28.80
C ALA A 43 0.63 20.03 -29.00
N MET A 44 0.05 21.13 -29.49
CA MET A 44 -1.37 21.20 -29.86
C MET A 44 -1.65 20.30 -31.06
N GLY A 45 -2.69 19.46 -30.96
CA GLY A 45 -2.99 18.49 -32.02
C GLY A 45 -3.44 19.12 -33.33
N TRP A 46 -3.96 20.35 -33.27
CA TRP A 46 -4.37 21.12 -34.44
C TRP A 46 -3.25 21.99 -35.04
N ALA A 47 -2.11 22.17 -34.36
CA ALA A 47 -1.01 22.98 -34.89
C ALA A 47 -0.34 22.35 -36.11
N SER A 48 -0.35 21.01 -36.21
CA SER A 48 0.08 20.27 -37.39
C SER A 48 -0.90 19.15 -37.73
N PHE A 49 -1.07 18.86 -39.03
CA PHE A 49 -1.91 17.74 -39.45
C PHE A 49 -1.19 16.42 -39.18
N SER A 50 -1.49 15.82 -38.04
CA SER A 50 -0.85 14.61 -37.52
C SER A 50 -1.88 13.52 -37.16
N ILE A 51 -1.40 12.35 -36.71
CA ILE A 51 -2.26 11.22 -36.30
C ILE A 51 -3.22 11.59 -35.16
N THR A 52 -2.95 12.67 -34.41
CA THR A 52 -3.83 13.15 -33.33
C THR A 52 -5.21 13.57 -33.85
N TRP A 53 -5.32 14.04 -35.10
CA TRP A 53 -6.63 14.29 -35.73
C TRP A 53 -7.45 13.00 -35.85
N ALA A 54 -6.80 11.87 -36.17
CA ALA A 54 -7.46 10.57 -36.24
C ALA A 54 -7.91 10.04 -34.88
N TRP A 55 -7.43 10.61 -33.77
CA TRP A 55 -7.89 10.26 -32.41
C TRP A 55 -9.20 10.95 -32.05
N PHE A 56 -9.42 12.18 -32.52
CA PHE A 56 -10.56 13.01 -32.13
C PHE A 56 -11.66 13.10 -33.20
N LEU A 57 -11.31 13.14 -34.49
CA LEU A 57 -12.26 13.30 -35.58
C LEU A 57 -13.33 12.19 -35.66
N PRO A 58 -13.01 10.90 -35.39
CA PRO A 58 -14.02 9.84 -35.35
C PRO A 58 -15.10 10.05 -34.27
N LEU A 59 -14.88 10.92 -33.27
CA LEU A 59 -15.89 11.21 -32.26
C LEU A 59 -17.17 11.83 -32.85
N VAL A 60 -17.05 12.52 -33.98
CA VAL A 60 -18.19 13.13 -34.68
C VAL A 60 -19.20 12.07 -35.12
N LEU A 61 -18.77 10.82 -35.36
CA LEU A 61 -19.66 9.70 -35.69
C LEU A 61 -20.64 9.37 -34.55
N PHE A 62 -20.30 9.68 -33.30
CA PHE A 62 -21.20 9.49 -32.15
C PHE A 62 -22.25 10.60 -32.00
N LEU A 63 -22.17 11.67 -32.81
CA LEU A 63 -23.19 12.75 -32.85
C LEU A 63 -24.36 12.41 -33.79
N ILE A 64 -24.21 11.41 -34.65
CA ILE A 64 -25.28 10.96 -35.56
C ILE A 64 -26.49 10.56 -34.70
N PRO A 65 -27.72 11.05 -34.98
CA PRO A 65 -28.90 10.79 -34.16
C PRO A 65 -29.08 9.31 -33.90
N GLN A 66 -28.93 8.94 -32.63
CA GLN A 66 -28.98 7.56 -32.19
C GLN A 66 -30.39 7.23 -31.74
N ASN A 67 -31.07 6.36 -32.48
CA ASN A 67 -32.23 5.66 -31.92
C ASN A 67 -31.76 4.90 -30.67
N ASN A 68 -32.57 4.91 -29.62
CA ASN A 68 -32.26 4.27 -28.33
C ASN A 68 -32.41 2.73 -28.40
N ASP A 69 -31.95 2.16 -29.52
CA ASP A 69 -32.05 0.75 -29.89
C ASP A 69 -30.75 0.01 -29.58
N ARG A 70 -30.87 -1.30 -29.41
CA ARG A 70 -29.76 -2.19 -29.05
C ARG A 70 -28.58 -2.10 -30.04
N ASN A 71 -28.86 -1.97 -31.34
CA ASN A 71 -27.82 -1.91 -32.37
C ASN A 71 -26.97 -0.64 -32.24
N THR A 72 -27.59 0.47 -31.87
CA THR A 72 -26.89 1.74 -31.65
C THR A 72 -26.02 1.70 -30.40
N ALA A 73 -26.48 1.02 -29.35
CA ALA A 73 -25.68 0.73 -28.17
C ALA A 73 -24.47 -0.17 -28.49
N ILE A 74 -24.63 -1.16 -29.38
CA ILE A 74 -23.51 -1.99 -29.85
C ILE A 74 -22.51 -1.15 -30.66
N PHE A 75 -22.99 -0.30 -31.57
CA PHE A 75 -22.15 0.59 -32.38
C PHE A 75 -21.33 1.54 -31.51
N THR A 76 -21.96 2.19 -30.52
CA THR A 76 -21.27 3.08 -29.58
C THR A 76 -20.23 2.35 -28.74
N LEU A 77 -20.58 1.17 -28.21
CA LEU A 77 -19.69 0.35 -27.40
C LEU A 77 -18.45 -0.11 -28.19
N LEU A 78 -18.66 -0.69 -29.38
CA LEU A 78 -17.56 -1.16 -30.22
C LEU A 78 -16.74 0.00 -30.74
N GLY A 79 -17.40 1.09 -31.16
CA GLY A 79 -16.74 2.30 -31.64
C GLY A 79 -15.85 2.94 -30.56
N SER A 80 -16.33 3.07 -29.32
CA SER A 80 -15.56 3.67 -28.23
C SER A 80 -14.37 2.80 -27.82
N ILE A 81 -14.54 1.48 -27.73
CA ILE A 81 -13.47 0.53 -27.41
C ILE A 81 -12.42 0.49 -28.53
N THR A 82 -12.87 0.47 -29.79
CA THR A 82 -11.97 0.44 -30.96
C THR A 82 -11.17 1.74 -31.04
N LEU A 83 -11.82 2.89 -30.83
CA LEU A 83 -11.14 4.18 -30.83
C LEU A 83 -10.13 4.27 -29.68
N PHE A 84 -10.49 3.80 -28.49
CA PHE A 84 -9.58 3.73 -27.34
C PHE A 84 -8.34 2.87 -27.65
N ALA A 85 -8.53 1.67 -28.20
CA ALA A 85 -7.43 0.79 -28.59
C ALA A 85 -6.58 1.41 -29.71
N PHE A 86 -7.22 2.04 -30.70
CA PHE A 86 -6.54 2.72 -31.79
C PHE A 86 -5.64 3.85 -31.29
N VAL A 87 -6.11 4.69 -30.36
CA VAL A 87 -5.31 5.76 -29.75
C VAL A 87 -4.05 5.19 -29.10
N LEU A 88 -4.17 4.14 -28.28
CA LEU A 88 -3.02 3.53 -27.60
C LEU A 88 -2.04 2.88 -28.58
N ILE A 89 -2.53 2.07 -29.51
CA ILE A 89 -1.70 1.33 -30.47
C ILE A 89 -0.98 2.31 -31.41
N SER A 90 -1.70 3.30 -31.94
CA SER A 90 -1.09 4.31 -32.81
C SER A 90 -0.08 5.19 -32.06
N ALA A 91 -0.34 5.54 -30.80
CA ALA A 91 0.63 6.27 -29.98
C ALA A 91 1.93 5.47 -29.74
N ILE A 92 1.82 4.14 -29.51
CA ILE A 92 2.98 3.25 -29.39
C ILE A 92 3.77 3.18 -30.70
N ILE A 93 3.07 2.93 -31.83
CA ILE A 93 3.71 2.75 -33.14
C ILE A 93 4.38 4.05 -33.62
N CYS A 94 3.67 5.17 -33.49
CA CYS A 94 4.16 6.48 -33.90
C CYS A 94 5.10 7.14 -32.88
N LYS A 95 5.37 6.48 -31.74
CA LYS A 95 6.17 7.01 -30.63
C LYS A 95 5.73 8.41 -30.20
N ILE A 96 4.43 8.60 -30.04
CA ILE A 96 3.84 9.85 -29.54
C ILE A 96 3.45 9.65 -28.08
N ALA A 97 3.95 10.52 -27.20
CA ALA A 97 3.53 10.56 -25.81
C ALA A 97 2.18 11.27 -25.69
N LEU A 98 1.23 10.69 -24.97
CA LEU A 98 -0.13 11.19 -24.82
C LEU A 98 -0.16 12.43 -23.93
N GLY A 99 -0.69 13.53 -24.45
CA GLY A 99 -0.86 14.80 -23.74
C GLY A 99 -2.16 14.91 -22.94
N TYR A 100 -2.35 16.07 -22.31
CA TYR A 100 -3.50 16.34 -21.43
C TYR A 100 -4.86 16.25 -22.13
N ALA A 101 -4.96 16.61 -23.41
CA ALA A 101 -6.21 16.50 -24.17
C ALA A 101 -6.69 15.03 -24.27
N VAL A 102 -5.75 14.07 -24.30
CA VAL A 102 -6.06 12.65 -24.39
C VAL A 102 -6.74 12.14 -23.11
N LEU A 103 -6.47 12.73 -21.94
CA LEU A 103 -7.18 12.37 -20.70
C LEU A 103 -8.68 12.65 -20.83
N PHE A 104 -9.05 13.79 -21.42
CA PHE A 104 -10.46 14.14 -21.68
C PHE A 104 -11.08 13.27 -22.78
N LEU A 105 -10.30 12.87 -23.79
CA LEU A 105 -10.71 11.87 -24.77
C LEU A 105 -11.05 10.54 -24.07
N ILE A 106 -10.18 10.05 -23.18
CA ILE A 106 -10.42 8.81 -22.41
C ILE A 106 -11.69 8.95 -21.55
N PHE A 107 -11.89 10.08 -20.86
CA PHE A 107 -13.13 10.32 -20.10
C PHE A 107 -14.37 10.34 -20.99
N ALA A 108 -14.30 10.95 -22.17
CA ALA A 108 -15.39 10.94 -23.14
C ALA A 108 -15.71 9.52 -23.62
N LEU A 109 -14.69 8.71 -23.94
CA LEU A 109 -14.86 7.32 -24.35
C LEU A 109 -15.46 6.47 -23.22
N ILE A 110 -15.06 6.68 -21.96
CA ILE A 110 -15.67 6.03 -20.80
C ILE A 110 -17.13 6.44 -20.67
N GLY A 111 -17.46 7.73 -20.84
CA GLY A 111 -18.83 8.24 -20.80
C GLY A 111 -19.73 7.64 -21.88
N LEU A 112 -19.24 7.57 -23.12
CA LEU A 112 -19.93 6.92 -24.24
C LEU A 112 -20.15 5.42 -23.98
N THR A 113 -19.09 4.73 -23.54
CA THR A 113 -19.14 3.31 -23.16
C THR A 113 -20.14 3.06 -22.03
N THR A 114 -20.16 3.93 -21.03
CA THR A 114 -21.09 3.87 -19.89
C THR A 114 -22.54 3.99 -20.37
N ASN A 115 -22.81 4.96 -21.25
CA ASN A 115 -24.15 5.16 -21.80
C ASN A 115 -24.60 3.95 -22.62
N ALA A 116 -23.71 3.37 -23.43
CA ALA A 116 -23.98 2.14 -24.18
C ALA A 116 -24.27 0.94 -23.27
N LEU A 117 -23.44 0.73 -22.24
CA LEU A 117 -23.59 -0.37 -21.28
C LEU A 117 -24.87 -0.26 -20.44
N ALA A 118 -25.27 0.97 -20.09
CA ALA A 118 -26.51 1.21 -19.37
C ALA A 118 -27.75 0.78 -20.16
N THR A 119 -27.72 0.89 -21.50
CA THR A 119 -28.82 0.44 -22.38
C THR A 119 -29.01 -1.08 -22.35
N PHE A 120 -27.94 -1.85 -22.10
CA PHE A 120 -28.03 -3.32 -21.91
C PHE A 120 -28.56 -3.72 -20.52
N LYS A 121 -28.95 -2.77 -19.66
CA LYS A 121 -29.39 -3.00 -18.27
C LYS A 121 -28.37 -3.75 -17.39
N ILE A 122 -27.10 -3.72 -17.77
CA ILE A 122 -26.00 -4.21 -16.92
C ILE A 122 -26.03 -3.42 -15.62
N MET A 123 -25.91 -4.09 -14.47
CA MET A 123 -25.99 -3.45 -13.14
C MET A 123 -27.23 -2.56 -12.97
N GLN A 124 -28.39 -3.03 -13.46
CA GLN A 124 -29.66 -2.29 -13.43
C GLN A 124 -29.65 -0.98 -14.23
N GLY A 125 -28.66 -0.77 -15.12
CA GLY A 125 -28.51 0.43 -15.93
C GLY A 125 -27.96 1.64 -15.16
N ASP A 126 -27.37 1.43 -13.98
CA ASP A 126 -26.81 2.53 -13.19
C ASP A 126 -25.50 3.05 -13.80
N ARG A 127 -25.59 4.20 -14.47
CA ARG A 127 -24.47 4.86 -15.14
C ARG A 127 -23.32 5.20 -14.20
N PHE A 128 -23.59 5.59 -12.95
CA PHE A 128 -22.53 5.96 -12.02
C PHE A 128 -21.69 4.75 -11.61
N ILE A 129 -22.36 3.62 -11.33
CA ILE A 129 -21.69 2.37 -10.97
C ILE A 129 -20.89 1.82 -12.16
N ILE A 130 -21.46 1.84 -13.37
CA ILE A 130 -20.76 1.40 -14.59
C ILE A 130 -19.53 2.28 -14.86
N ALA A 131 -19.66 3.61 -14.80
CA ALA A 131 -18.53 4.51 -14.99
C ALA A 131 -17.43 4.29 -13.94
N SER A 132 -17.81 4.13 -12.68
CA SER A 132 -16.87 3.84 -11.59
C SER A 132 -16.11 2.53 -11.83
N LEU A 133 -16.81 1.47 -12.24
CA LEU A 133 -16.21 0.19 -12.59
C LEU A 133 -15.20 0.33 -13.74
N LEU A 134 -15.56 1.05 -14.81
CA LEU A 134 -14.67 1.27 -15.95
C LEU A 134 -13.43 2.06 -15.56
N ILE A 135 -13.56 3.11 -14.75
CA ILE A 135 -12.42 3.90 -14.25
C ILE A 135 -11.51 3.03 -13.39
N ILE A 136 -12.06 2.26 -12.47
CA ILE A 136 -11.29 1.34 -11.61
C ILE A 136 -10.54 0.31 -12.47
N LEU A 137 -11.22 -0.32 -13.43
CA LEU A 137 -10.62 -1.30 -14.32
C LEU A 137 -9.47 -0.67 -15.12
N LEU A 138 -9.69 0.53 -15.65
CA LEU A 138 -8.69 1.30 -16.39
C LEU A 138 -7.46 1.58 -15.51
N LEU A 139 -7.66 2.07 -14.29
CA LEU A 139 -6.56 2.32 -13.34
C LEU A 139 -5.77 1.05 -13.01
N ILE A 140 -6.44 -0.07 -12.75
CA ILE A 140 -5.76 -1.34 -12.47
C ILE A 140 -4.99 -1.82 -13.71
N VAL A 141 -5.58 -1.70 -14.91
CA VAL A 141 -4.91 -2.09 -16.15
C VAL A 141 -3.66 -1.25 -16.39
N PHE A 142 -3.75 0.07 -16.31
CA PHE A 142 -2.59 0.93 -16.62
C PHE A 142 -1.54 0.98 -15.53
N PHE A 143 -1.93 0.98 -14.25
CA PHE A 143 -0.97 1.20 -13.17
C PHE A 143 -0.55 -0.08 -12.45
N ILE A 144 -1.12 -1.24 -12.81
CA ILE A 144 -0.71 -2.52 -12.21
C ILE A 144 -0.41 -3.54 -13.29
N LEU A 145 -1.37 -3.86 -14.14
CA LEU A 145 -1.16 -4.90 -15.15
C LEU A 145 -0.12 -4.48 -16.19
N TYR A 146 -0.18 -3.26 -16.70
CA TYR A 146 0.77 -2.78 -17.71
C TYR A 146 2.21 -2.75 -17.19
N PRO A 147 2.53 -2.16 -16.01
CA PRO A 147 3.87 -2.26 -15.41
C PRO A 147 4.31 -3.69 -15.17
N THR A 148 3.41 -4.52 -14.63
CA THR A 148 3.72 -5.94 -14.40
C THR A 148 4.09 -6.63 -15.71
N VAL A 149 3.33 -6.42 -16.78
CA VAL A 149 3.64 -6.98 -18.10
C VAL A 149 4.95 -6.38 -18.64
N ALA A 150 5.20 -5.08 -18.44
CA ALA A 150 6.42 -4.42 -18.90
C ALA A 150 7.69 -5.02 -18.27
N ILE A 151 7.68 -5.35 -16.97
CA ILE A 151 8.83 -6.01 -16.34
C ILE A 151 9.00 -7.46 -16.83
N PHE A 152 7.90 -8.19 -17.08
CA PHE A 152 7.94 -9.52 -17.69
C PHE A 152 8.49 -9.50 -19.12
N ILE A 153 8.15 -8.48 -19.92
CA ILE A 153 8.69 -8.31 -21.27
C ILE A 153 10.17 -7.93 -21.17
N SER A 154 10.53 -6.98 -20.31
CA SER A 154 11.91 -6.49 -20.19
C SER A 154 12.92 -7.58 -19.78
N MET A 155 12.51 -8.64 -19.07
CA MET A 155 13.44 -9.76 -18.78
C MET A 155 13.72 -10.65 -20.00
N LEU A 156 12.87 -10.64 -21.02
CA LEU A 156 12.98 -11.51 -22.21
C LEU A 156 13.68 -10.84 -23.38
N PHE A 157 13.89 -9.53 -23.33
CA PHE A 157 14.48 -8.74 -24.40
C PHE A 157 15.80 -8.12 -23.95
N ASN A 158 16.78 -8.09 -24.84
CA ASN A 158 17.98 -7.28 -24.71
C ASN A 158 17.98 -6.25 -25.84
N GLY A 159 17.62 -5.00 -25.53
CA GLY A 159 17.28 -4.01 -26.55
C GLY A 159 16.09 -4.48 -27.40
N ASN A 160 16.31 -4.73 -28.69
CA ASN A 160 15.27 -5.20 -29.61
C ASN A 160 15.31 -6.73 -29.85
N GLU A 161 16.31 -7.43 -29.31
CA GLU A 161 16.48 -8.87 -29.53
C GLU A 161 15.74 -9.68 -28.46
N PHE A 162 14.97 -10.68 -28.89
CA PHE A 162 14.29 -11.62 -27.98
C PHE A 162 15.27 -12.73 -27.56
N VAL A 163 15.72 -12.70 -26.31
CA VAL A 163 16.74 -13.62 -25.76
C VAL A 163 16.25 -14.24 -24.45
N PRO A 164 15.34 -15.24 -24.48
CA PRO A 164 14.82 -15.86 -23.25
C PRO A 164 15.85 -16.62 -22.42
N SER A 165 16.94 -17.08 -23.03
CA SER A 165 18.00 -17.84 -22.33
C SER A 165 18.69 -17.01 -21.25
N GLN A 166 18.76 -15.68 -21.43
CA GLN A 166 19.42 -14.78 -20.47
C GLN A 166 18.81 -14.86 -19.07
N VAL A 167 17.50 -15.09 -18.96
CA VAL A 167 16.80 -15.27 -17.69
C VAL A 167 17.39 -16.47 -16.94
N LEU A 168 17.57 -17.59 -17.64
CA LEU A 168 18.11 -18.79 -17.05
C LEU A 168 19.59 -18.65 -16.71
N ASP A 169 20.34 -17.92 -17.54
CA ASP A 169 21.77 -17.65 -17.33
C ASP A 169 21.99 -16.79 -16.07
N ILE A 170 21.16 -15.77 -15.86
CA ILE A 170 21.17 -14.93 -14.65
C ILE A 170 20.80 -15.77 -13.41
N LEU A 171 19.72 -16.56 -13.49
CA LEU A 171 19.25 -17.35 -12.34
C LEU A 171 20.20 -18.47 -11.93
N LYS A 172 21.02 -18.98 -12.85
CA LYS A 172 22.04 -20.01 -12.58
C LYS A 172 23.29 -19.46 -11.90
N GLN A 173 23.47 -18.14 -11.84
CA GLN A 173 24.65 -17.56 -11.20
C GLN A 173 24.69 -17.94 -9.70
N PRO A 174 25.80 -18.48 -9.18
CA PRO A 174 25.91 -18.90 -7.79
C PRO A 174 25.58 -17.79 -6.79
N TYR A 175 25.95 -16.55 -7.12
CA TYR A 175 25.64 -15.37 -6.35
C TYR A 175 24.11 -15.14 -6.26
N ILE A 176 23.40 -15.20 -7.39
CA ILE A 176 21.94 -15.03 -7.43
C ILE A 176 21.21 -16.11 -6.65
N LEU A 177 21.65 -17.37 -6.75
CA LEU A 177 21.08 -18.46 -5.95
C LEU A 177 21.25 -18.22 -4.43
N ARG A 178 22.39 -17.68 -4.01
CA ARG A 178 22.61 -17.26 -2.62
C ARG A 178 21.67 -16.12 -2.21
N VAL A 179 21.51 -15.09 -3.05
CA VAL A 179 20.59 -13.96 -2.81
C VAL A 179 19.13 -14.43 -2.65
N ILE A 180 18.71 -15.41 -3.45
CA ILE A 180 17.38 -16.02 -3.36
C ILE A 180 17.24 -16.76 -2.02
N GLY A 181 18.21 -17.61 -1.66
CA GLY A 181 18.21 -18.34 -0.40
C GLY A 181 18.21 -17.40 0.82
N ASN A 182 19.01 -16.34 0.78
CA ASN A 182 19.07 -15.29 1.78
C ASN A 182 17.70 -14.63 2.00
N SER A 183 17.03 -14.25 0.92
CA SER A 183 15.71 -13.60 0.98
C SER A 183 14.64 -14.50 1.59
N LEU A 184 14.59 -15.77 1.16
CA LEU A 184 13.61 -16.74 1.64
C LEU A 184 13.87 -17.11 3.12
N SER A 185 15.13 -17.28 3.52
CA SER A 185 15.50 -17.60 4.90
C SER A 185 15.14 -16.47 5.87
N VAL A 186 15.42 -15.21 5.51
CA VAL A 186 15.01 -14.04 6.31
C VAL A 186 13.50 -13.99 6.39
N ALA A 187 12.79 -14.04 5.26
CA ALA A 187 11.34 -13.91 5.24
C ALA A 187 10.64 -15.00 6.07
N ALA A 188 11.10 -16.25 5.98
CA ALA A 188 10.57 -17.36 6.77
C ALA A 188 10.82 -17.17 8.28
N THR A 189 12.05 -16.78 8.65
CA THR A 189 12.43 -16.59 10.07
C THR A 189 11.66 -15.44 10.70
N VAL A 190 11.58 -14.30 10.01
CA VAL A 190 10.79 -13.14 10.42
C VAL A 190 9.30 -13.51 10.52
N GLY A 191 8.77 -14.26 9.55
CA GLY A 191 7.40 -14.75 9.58
C GLY A 191 7.09 -15.54 10.85
N ILE A 192 7.98 -16.45 11.25
CA ILE A 192 7.85 -17.23 12.49
C ILE A 192 7.91 -16.31 13.70
N LEU A 193 8.98 -15.51 13.84
CA LEU A 193 9.22 -14.68 15.03
C LEU A 193 8.11 -13.65 15.22
N SER A 194 7.74 -12.90 14.17
CA SER A 194 6.67 -11.92 14.26
C SER A 194 5.32 -12.55 14.56
N THR A 195 5.05 -13.77 14.07
CA THR A 195 3.81 -14.50 14.41
C THR A 195 3.79 -14.95 15.87
N LEU A 196 4.93 -15.37 16.40
CA LEU A 196 5.06 -15.74 17.81
C LEU A 196 4.90 -14.53 18.74
N PHE A 197 5.61 -13.43 18.47
CA PHE A 197 5.47 -12.19 19.24
C PHE A 197 4.07 -11.58 19.07
N GLY A 198 3.52 -11.59 17.86
CA GLY A 198 2.16 -11.14 17.59
C GLY A 198 1.11 -11.93 18.36
N LEU A 199 1.26 -13.26 18.45
CA LEU A 199 0.42 -14.11 19.29
C LEU A 199 0.57 -13.77 20.78
N ALA A 200 1.79 -13.57 21.26
CA ALA A 200 2.04 -13.19 22.65
C ALA A 200 1.36 -11.86 23.00
N PHE A 201 1.48 -10.85 22.13
CA PHE A 201 0.77 -9.58 22.28
C PHE A 201 -0.75 -9.75 22.25
N ALA A 202 -1.28 -10.52 21.30
CA ALA A 202 -2.72 -10.75 21.17
C ALA A 202 -3.29 -11.44 22.43
N LEU A 203 -2.61 -12.47 22.93
CA LEU A 203 -2.99 -13.16 24.17
C LEU A 203 -2.90 -12.23 25.39
N TYR A 204 -1.88 -11.37 25.44
CA TYR A 204 -1.75 -10.42 26.54
C TYR A 204 -2.86 -9.39 26.56
N THR A 205 -3.16 -8.73 25.44
CA THR A 205 -4.17 -7.66 25.39
C THR A 205 -5.60 -8.18 25.57
N THR A 206 -5.87 -9.43 25.19
CA THR A 206 -7.23 -10.00 25.25
C THR A 206 -7.49 -10.85 26.50
N ARG A 207 -6.47 -11.50 27.07
CA ARG A 207 -6.66 -12.49 28.16
C ARG A 207 -5.92 -12.18 29.45
N ILE A 208 -4.92 -11.30 29.45
CA ILE A 208 -4.08 -11.03 30.63
C ILE A 208 -4.31 -9.61 31.17
N ALA A 209 -4.19 -8.61 30.31
CA ALA A 209 -4.06 -7.22 30.73
C ALA A 209 -5.44 -6.56 30.93
N LYS A 210 -5.79 -6.25 32.19
CA LYS A 210 -6.99 -5.45 32.53
C LYS A 210 -6.73 -3.95 32.55
N ARG A 211 -5.57 -3.51 33.09
CA ARG A 211 -5.19 -2.08 33.22
C ARG A 211 -3.98 -1.68 32.37
N THR A 212 -3.00 -2.59 32.21
CA THR A 212 -1.76 -2.35 31.45
C THR A 212 -1.89 -2.60 29.95
N ALA A 213 -3.10 -2.91 29.46
CA ALA A 213 -3.37 -3.20 28.05
C ALA A 213 -3.04 -2.01 27.15
N VAL A 214 -3.21 -0.78 27.66
CA VAL A 214 -2.91 0.45 26.92
C VAL A 214 -1.42 0.54 26.59
N ILE A 215 -0.54 0.26 27.57
CA ILE A 215 0.91 0.30 27.38
C ILE A 215 1.32 -0.76 26.35
N GLY A 216 0.85 -2.00 26.52
CA GLY A 216 1.12 -3.08 25.56
C GLY A 216 0.66 -2.72 24.14
N LYS A 217 -0.52 -2.11 24.01
CA LYS A 217 -1.07 -1.70 22.72
C LYS A 217 -0.28 -0.57 22.07
N ILE A 218 0.15 0.44 22.82
CA ILE A 218 0.96 1.56 22.30
C ILE A 218 2.27 1.04 21.72
N PHE A 219 3.04 0.27 22.49
CA PHE A 219 4.32 -0.28 22.04
C PHE A 219 4.17 -1.35 20.95
N SER A 220 2.99 -1.97 20.84
CA SER A 220 2.68 -2.85 19.71
C SER A 220 2.37 -2.08 18.43
N ILE A 221 1.84 -0.85 18.49
CA ILE A 221 1.42 -0.09 17.30
C ILE A 221 2.52 0.90 16.86
N LEU A 222 3.38 1.32 17.77
CA LEU A 222 4.46 2.27 17.53
C LEU A 222 5.33 1.94 16.29
N PRO A 223 5.73 0.68 16.03
CA PRO A 223 6.50 0.35 14.83
C PRO A 223 5.72 0.45 13.51
N ILE A 224 4.38 0.53 13.54
CA ILE A 224 3.58 0.80 12.31
C ILE A 224 3.74 2.25 11.88
N VAL A 225 3.92 3.17 12.84
CA VAL A 225 4.04 4.61 12.60
C VAL A 225 5.43 4.97 12.07
N THR A 226 6.43 4.17 12.44
CA THR A 226 7.83 4.39 12.08
C THR A 226 8.16 3.65 10.78
N PRO A 227 8.84 4.26 9.80
CA PRO A 227 9.33 3.52 8.65
C PRO A 227 10.21 2.33 9.08
N PRO A 228 10.09 1.14 8.45
CA PRO A 228 10.82 -0.06 8.87
C PRO A 228 12.34 0.13 8.96
N PHE A 229 12.94 0.83 8.00
CA PHE A 229 14.39 1.07 8.03
C PHE A 229 14.83 2.04 9.13
N VAL A 230 13.95 2.93 9.62
CA VAL A 230 14.26 3.80 10.78
C VAL A 230 14.33 2.95 12.05
N VAL A 231 13.50 1.90 12.16
CA VAL A 231 13.68 0.85 13.18
C VAL A 231 15.02 0.16 12.99
N GLY A 232 15.41 -0.13 11.74
CA GLY A 232 16.73 -0.63 11.38
C GLY A 232 17.87 0.27 11.85
N LEU A 233 17.77 1.59 11.65
CA LEU A 233 18.75 2.57 12.16
C LEU A 233 18.81 2.56 13.69
N GLY A 234 17.67 2.52 14.38
CA GLY A 234 17.64 2.38 15.84
C GLY A 234 18.34 1.10 16.32
N VAL A 235 18.13 -0.02 15.62
CA VAL A 235 18.84 -1.28 15.88
C VAL A 235 20.34 -1.12 15.64
N THR A 236 20.76 -0.43 14.57
CA THR A 236 22.18 -0.12 14.31
C THR A 236 22.80 0.72 15.44
N LEU A 237 22.08 1.67 16.00
CA LEU A 237 22.59 2.49 17.11
C LEU A 237 22.83 1.67 18.39
N MET A 238 21.96 0.72 18.67
CA MET A 238 22.07 -0.12 19.85
C MET A 238 23.09 -1.25 19.68
N LEU A 239 22.96 -1.98 18.57
CA LEU A 239 23.58 -3.29 18.33
C LEU A 239 24.59 -3.26 17.18
N GLY A 240 24.81 -2.13 16.50
CA GLY A 240 25.80 -2.02 15.42
C GLY A 240 27.24 -2.08 15.93
N ARG A 241 28.21 -1.91 15.02
CA ARG A 241 29.66 -1.94 15.32
C ARG A 241 30.04 -1.02 16.48
N SER A 242 29.50 0.19 16.48
CA SER A 242 29.75 1.21 17.50
C SER A 242 28.58 1.35 18.49
N GLY A 243 27.69 0.35 18.54
CA GLY A 243 26.53 0.36 19.43
C GLY A 243 26.92 0.05 20.87
N TYR A 244 26.29 0.73 21.82
CA TYR A 244 26.62 0.57 23.25
C TYR A 244 26.26 -0.82 23.79
N VAL A 245 25.23 -1.48 23.25
CA VAL A 245 24.92 -2.88 23.64
C VAL A 245 25.97 -3.81 23.07
N THR A 246 26.41 -3.60 21.82
CA THR A 246 27.50 -4.40 21.23
C THR A 246 28.81 -4.21 21.99
N ALA A 247 29.15 -2.98 22.39
CA ALA A 247 30.32 -2.72 23.23
C ALA A 247 30.27 -3.56 24.52
N PHE A 248 29.12 -3.58 25.20
CA PHE A 248 28.90 -4.42 26.37
C PHE A 248 29.02 -5.92 26.06
N LEU A 249 28.40 -6.42 24.99
CA LEU A 249 28.50 -7.84 24.61
C LEU A 249 29.94 -8.24 24.26
N VAL A 250 30.71 -7.36 23.63
CA VAL A 250 32.12 -7.60 23.28
C VAL A 250 32.98 -7.63 24.53
N GLU A 251 32.85 -6.63 25.41
CA GLU A 251 33.65 -6.47 26.61
C GLU A 251 33.41 -7.61 27.63
N TYR A 252 32.15 -7.99 27.84
CA TYR A 252 31.79 -8.94 28.91
C TYR A 252 31.51 -10.37 28.42
N LEU A 253 31.12 -10.57 27.16
CA LEU A 253 30.74 -11.89 26.62
C LEU A 253 31.61 -12.34 25.44
N GLY A 254 32.59 -11.55 25.02
CA GLY A 254 33.53 -11.91 23.94
C GLY A 254 32.89 -12.00 22.55
N PHE A 255 31.78 -11.29 22.32
CA PHE A 255 31.13 -11.26 21.00
C PHE A 255 32.01 -10.56 19.94
N ASN A 256 31.74 -10.85 18.66
CA ASN A 256 32.35 -10.12 17.55
C ASN A 256 31.64 -8.77 17.34
N THR A 257 32.38 -7.69 17.08
CA THR A 257 31.82 -6.36 16.82
C THR A 257 30.85 -6.30 15.62
N ASN A 258 30.96 -7.23 14.68
CA ASN A 258 30.14 -7.29 13.46
C ASN A 258 28.91 -8.20 13.53
N TRP A 259 28.55 -8.73 14.70
CA TRP A 259 27.52 -9.76 14.85
C TRP A 259 26.11 -9.35 14.39
N LEU A 260 25.80 -8.04 14.36
CA LEU A 260 24.50 -7.54 13.93
C LEU A 260 24.27 -7.65 12.42
N TYR A 261 25.26 -7.31 11.59
CA TYR A 261 25.00 -7.12 10.16
C TYR A 261 24.72 -8.45 9.46
N GLY A 262 23.89 -8.38 8.42
CA GLY A 262 23.42 -9.49 7.64
C GLY A 262 22.13 -10.09 8.17
N PHE A 263 22.03 -11.42 8.15
CA PHE A 263 20.81 -12.15 8.50
C PHE A 263 20.23 -11.72 9.87
N THR A 264 21.10 -11.57 10.88
CA THR A 264 20.71 -11.26 12.26
C THR A 264 20.01 -9.90 12.37
N GLY A 265 20.64 -8.85 11.85
CA GLY A 265 20.16 -7.47 11.97
C GLY A 265 18.89 -7.27 11.18
N ILE A 266 18.83 -7.80 9.95
CA ILE A 266 17.61 -7.78 9.14
C ILE A 266 16.48 -8.48 9.88
N THR A 267 16.74 -9.67 10.43
CA THR A 267 15.72 -10.44 11.17
C THR A 267 15.21 -9.69 12.41
N ILE A 268 16.10 -9.09 13.21
CA ILE A 268 15.73 -8.31 14.40
C ILE A 268 14.87 -7.10 13.99
N ALA A 269 15.36 -6.29 13.05
CA ALA A 269 14.66 -5.07 12.63
C ALA A 269 13.31 -5.38 11.97
N HIS A 270 13.24 -6.36 11.08
CA HIS A 270 11.97 -6.80 10.50
C HIS A 270 11.01 -7.39 11.54
N THR A 271 11.51 -8.18 12.49
CA THR A 271 10.65 -8.75 13.54
C THR A 271 10.00 -7.62 14.32
N LEU A 272 10.75 -6.58 14.72
CA LEU A 272 10.23 -5.41 15.41
C LEU A 272 9.21 -4.64 14.57
N ALA A 273 9.53 -4.39 13.30
CA ALA A 273 8.68 -3.61 12.40
C ALA A 273 7.38 -4.33 11.99
N LEU A 274 7.39 -5.66 11.84
CA LEU A 274 6.28 -6.44 11.26
C LEU A 274 5.43 -7.20 12.28
N THR A 275 5.89 -7.38 13.52
CA THR A 275 5.10 -7.93 14.63
C THR A 275 3.75 -7.22 14.85
N PRO A 276 3.64 -5.88 14.77
CA PRO A 276 2.36 -5.19 14.93
C PRO A 276 1.26 -5.68 13.98
N MET A 277 1.63 -5.99 12.73
CA MET A 277 0.70 -6.47 11.71
C MET A 277 0.18 -7.86 12.07
N SER A 278 1.07 -8.75 12.54
CA SER A 278 0.70 -10.06 13.07
C SER A 278 -0.23 -9.94 14.29
N PHE A 279 0.12 -9.08 15.25
CA PHE A 279 -0.67 -8.81 16.44
C PHE A 279 -2.11 -8.42 16.08
N MET A 280 -2.31 -7.48 15.15
CA MET A 280 -3.66 -7.04 14.75
C MET A 280 -4.52 -8.17 14.16
N ILE A 281 -3.92 -9.04 13.34
CA ILE A 281 -4.61 -10.19 12.74
C ILE A 281 -5.03 -11.19 13.84
N LEU A 282 -4.09 -11.52 14.72
CA LEU A 282 -4.28 -12.53 15.77
C LEU A 282 -5.19 -12.03 16.89
N GLU A 283 -5.13 -10.75 17.24
CA GLU A 283 -6.02 -10.12 18.21
C GLU A 283 -7.48 -10.17 17.73
N GLY A 284 -7.72 -9.85 16.45
CA GLY A 284 -9.05 -9.95 15.84
C GLY A 284 -9.59 -11.37 15.85
N ALA A 285 -8.76 -12.36 15.47
CA ALA A 285 -9.13 -13.77 15.51
C ALA A 285 -9.44 -14.23 16.95
N LEU A 286 -8.63 -13.84 17.92
CA LEU A 286 -8.81 -14.25 19.30
C LEU A 286 -10.08 -13.65 19.93
N LYS A 287 -10.41 -12.39 19.61
CA LYS A 287 -11.65 -11.73 20.03
C LYS A 287 -12.90 -12.35 19.40
N SER A 288 -12.77 -13.04 18.27
CA SER A 288 -13.88 -13.72 17.61
C SER A 288 -14.27 -15.07 18.25
N ILE A 289 -13.35 -15.67 19.03
CA ILE A 289 -13.60 -16.92 19.74
C ILE A 289 -14.54 -16.64 20.93
N HIS A 290 -15.70 -17.27 20.92
CA HIS A 290 -16.72 -17.03 21.91
C HIS A 290 -16.37 -17.71 23.26
N PRO A 291 -16.46 -17.00 24.41
CA PRO A 291 -16.06 -17.56 25.71
C PRO A 291 -16.80 -18.85 26.10
N SER A 292 -18.03 -19.04 25.61
CA SER A 292 -18.82 -20.26 25.89
C SER A 292 -18.14 -21.56 25.46
N VAL A 293 -17.28 -21.54 24.45
CA VAL A 293 -16.57 -22.75 24.00
C VAL A 293 -15.53 -23.17 25.05
N GLU A 294 -14.94 -22.20 25.75
CA GLU A 294 -14.01 -22.44 26.86
C GLU A 294 -14.77 -22.92 28.09
N GLU A 295 -15.89 -22.28 28.43
CA GLU A 295 -16.74 -22.69 29.56
C GLU A 295 -17.31 -24.10 29.39
N ALA A 296 -17.68 -24.48 28.15
CA ALA A 296 -18.08 -25.85 27.83
C ALA A 296 -16.93 -26.84 28.07
N ALA A 297 -15.69 -26.49 27.71
CA ALA A 297 -14.52 -27.30 27.97
C ALA A 297 -14.29 -27.52 29.47
N TYR A 298 -14.41 -26.45 30.27
CA TYR A 298 -14.29 -26.54 31.72
C TYR A 298 -15.41 -27.37 32.36
N THR A 299 -16.63 -27.30 31.82
CA THR A 299 -17.76 -28.16 32.25
C THR A 299 -17.47 -29.65 31.98
N LEU A 300 -16.76 -29.94 30.88
CA LEU A 300 -16.23 -31.28 30.56
C LEU A 300 -14.94 -31.62 31.32
N ARG A 301 -14.60 -30.86 32.37
CA ARG A 301 -13.41 -31.03 33.22
C ARG A 301 -12.07 -30.87 32.50
N ALA A 302 -12.03 -30.19 31.35
CA ALA A 302 -10.75 -29.82 30.72
C ALA A 302 -10.01 -28.80 31.59
N ASN A 303 -8.70 -28.97 31.78
CA ASN A 303 -7.86 -27.97 32.43
C ASN A 303 -7.43 -26.87 31.45
N ARG A 304 -6.87 -25.76 31.95
CA ARG A 304 -6.49 -24.58 31.12
C ARG A 304 -5.53 -24.92 29.98
N TYR A 305 -4.59 -25.85 30.18
CA TYR A 305 -3.66 -26.28 29.14
C TYR A 305 -4.38 -27.10 28.07
N GLN A 306 -5.29 -27.98 28.47
CA GLN A 306 -6.12 -28.77 27.55
C GLN A 306 -7.03 -27.86 26.73
N THR A 307 -7.73 -26.90 27.37
CA THR A 307 -8.58 -25.91 26.70
C THR A 307 -7.76 -25.07 25.71
N PHE A 308 -6.57 -24.60 26.11
CA PHE A 308 -5.72 -23.84 25.19
C PHE A 308 -5.24 -24.69 24.00
N ALA A 309 -4.70 -25.89 24.23
CA ALA A 309 -4.08 -26.71 23.19
C ALA A 309 -5.08 -27.39 22.24
N HIS A 310 -6.27 -27.76 22.73
CA HIS A 310 -7.26 -28.52 21.95
C HIS A 310 -8.42 -27.68 21.43
N ILE A 311 -8.65 -26.49 21.97
CA ILE A 311 -9.76 -25.62 21.56
C ILE A 311 -9.24 -24.31 21.01
N ILE A 312 -8.55 -23.51 21.83
CA ILE A 312 -8.13 -22.15 21.42
C ILE A 312 -7.10 -22.22 20.29
N PHE A 313 -6.02 -22.99 20.46
CA PHE A 313 -4.93 -23.06 19.49
C PHE A 313 -5.36 -23.62 18.12
N PRO A 314 -6.16 -24.71 18.03
CA PRO A 314 -6.69 -25.19 16.75
C PRO A 314 -7.60 -24.17 16.05
N LEU A 315 -8.42 -23.43 16.81
CA LEU A 315 -9.24 -22.35 16.26
C LEU A 315 -8.38 -21.17 15.77
N LEU A 316 -7.21 -20.95 16.35
CA LEU A 316 -6.26 -19.92 15.91
C LEU A 316 -5.37 -20.33 14.74
N LYS A 317 -5.20 -21.63 14.44
CA LYS A 317 -4.31 -22.10 13.35
C LYS A 317 -4.50 -21.37 12.00
N PRO A 318 -5.74 -21.12 11.50
CA PRO A 318 -5.92 -20.38 10.25
C PRO A 318 -5.43 -18.94 10.35
N ALA A 319 -5.65 -18.28 11.49
CA ALA A 319 -5.19 -16.92 11.73
C ALA A 319 -3.66 -16.85 11.89
N LEU A 320 -3.05 -17.86 12.50
CA LEU A 320 -1.59 -18.01 12.60
C LEU A 320 -0.96 -18.19 11.21
N ALA A 321 -1.52 -19.07 10.38
CA ALA A 321 -1.07 -19.25 9.01
C ALA A 321 -1.24 -17.96 8.19
N ASN A 322 -2.39 -17.28 8.30
CA ASN A 322 -2.61 -16.00 7.64
C ASN A 322 -1.59 -14.93 8.07
N SER A 323 -1.40 -14.76 9.37
CA SER A 323 -0.40 -13.85 9.94
C SER A 323 1.00 -14.14 9.42
N PHE A 324 1.41 -15.42 9.46
CA PHE A 324 2.71 -15.86 8.97
C PHE A 324 2.91 -15.48 7.51
N LEU A 325 1.97 -15.85 6.63
CA LEU A 325 2.06 -15.59 5.19
C LEU A 325 2.09 -14.08 4.89
N VAL A 326 1.29 -13.28 5.58
CA VAL A 326 1.30 -11.81 5.43
C VAL A 326 2.67 -11.22 5.80
N VAL A 327 3.26 -11.64 6.92
CA VAL A 327 4.57 -11.14 7.36
C VAL A 327 5.67 -11.59 6.40
N VAL A 328 5.64 -12.84 5.92
CA VAL A 328 6.60 -13.35 4.94
C VAL A 328 6.58 -12.52 3.67
N ILE A 329 5.39 -12.23 3.12
CA ILE A 329 5.24 -11.37 1.93
C ILE A 329 5.85 -9.98 2.19
N GLN A 330 5.54 -9.38 3.34
CA GLN A 330 6.01 -8.04 3.67
C GLN A 330 7.53 -7.99 3.91
N SER A 331 8.11 -9.01 4.53
CA SER A 331 9.56 -9.13 4.73
C SER A 331 10.30 -9.38 3.42
N LEU A 332 9.73 -10.17 2.52
CA LEU A 332 10.32 -10.47 1.22
C LEU A 332 10.28 -9.23 0.29
N ALA A 333 9.26 -8.39 0.45
CA ALA A 333 9.07 -7.15 -0.31
C ALA A 333 9.83 -5.94 0.26
N ASP A 334 10.41 -6.05 1.46
CA ASP A 334 11.17 -4.94 2.05
C ASP A 334 12.56 -4.84 1.45
N PHE A 335 12.94 -3.62 1.11
CA PHE A 335 14.23 -3.27 0.53
C PHE A 335 15.06 -2.43 1.48
N SER A 336 14.40 -1.52 2.21
CA SER A 336 15.07 -0.45 2.93
C SER A 336 15.82 -0.94 4.17
N THR A 337 15.28 -1.90 4.92
CA THR A 337 15.97 -2.44 6.09
C THR A 337 17.17 -3.31 5.70
N PRO A 338 17.07 -4.23 4.71
CA PRO A 338 18.22 -4.97 4.23
C PRO A 338 19.33 -4.09 3.64
N LEU A 339 19.00 -2.96 3.00
CA LEU A 339 20.03 -2.03 2.51
C LEU A 339 20.88 -1.46 3.66
N VAL A 340 20.25 -1.12 4.78
CA VAL A 340 20.95 -0.53 5.94
C VAL A 340 21.70 -1.59 6.78
N LEU A 341 21.10 -2.77 6.96
CA LEU A 341 21.61 -3.80 7.89
C LEU A 341 22.26 -5.00 7.21
N GLY A 342 22.20 -5.11 5.88
CA GLY A 342 22.63 -6.29 5.14
C GLY A 342 24.14 -6.53 5.18
N GLY A 343 24.97 -5.49 5.15
CA GLY A 343 26.43 -5.66 5.03
C GLY A 343 26.76 -6.49 3.79
N ASN A 344 27.33 -7.69 3.97
CA ASN A 344 27.65 -8.63 2.87
C ASN A 344 26.54 -9.67 2.63
N PHE A 345 25.35 -9.46 3.18
CA PHE A 345 24.20 -10.34 3.04
C PHE A 345 23.16 -9.68 2.13
N ASP A 346 23.25 -10.01 0.87
CA ASP A 346 22.35 -9.47 -0.14
C ASP A 346 21.04 -10.25 -0.23
N VAL A 347 19.95 -9.52 -0.45
CA VAL A 347 18.60 -10.05 -0.68
C VAL A 347 18.10 -9.57 -2.04
N ILE A 348 17.08 -10.23 -2.59
CA ILE A 348 16.56 -9.96 -3.94
C ILE A 348 16.18 -8.48 -4.05
N ALA A 349 15.54 -7.92 -3.02
CA ALA A 349 15.08 -6.55 -3.02
C ALA A 349 16.22 -5.51 -3.11
N THR A 350 17.35 -5.72 -2.43
CA THR A 350 18.53 -4.82 -2.52
C THR A 350 19.28 -5.03 -3.82
N GLN A 351 19.36 -6.26 -4.31
CA GLN A 351 20.03 -6.54 -5.58
C GLN A 351 19.29 -5.91 -6.77
N ILE A 352 17.94 -5.90 -6.76
CA ILE A 352 17.15 -5.18 -7.76
C ILE A 352 17.51 -3.69 -7.78
N TYR A 353 17.71 -3.09 -6.60
CA TYR A 353 18.14 -1.69 -6.50
C TYR A 353 19.53 -1.48 -7.10
N PHE A 354 20.53 -2.30 -6.74
CA PHE A 354 21.89 -2.13 -7.24
C PHE A 354 22.06 -2.36 -8.75
N TYR A 355 21.18 -3.13 -9.40
CA TYR A 355 21.20 -3.26 -10.86
C TYR A 355 20.71 -2.01 -11.60
N ILE A 356 19.89 -1.19 -10.96
CA ILE A 356 19.37 0.05 -11.53
C ILE A 356 20.22 1.24 -11.09
N ALA A 357 20.57 1.29 -9.81
CA ALA A 357 21.39 2.33 -9.22
C ALA A 357 22.84 2.28 -9.73
N GLY A 358 23.55 3.40 -9.65
CA GLY A 358 25.01 3.42 -9.83
C GLY A 358 25.53 3.16 -11.25
N SER A 359 24.82 3.64 -12.29
CA SER A 359 25.22 3.58 -13.72
C SER A 359 25.23 2.21 -14.41
N GLN A 360 24.80 1.13 -13.73
CA GLN A 360 24.67 -0.19 -14.36
C GLN A 360 23.50 -0.25 -15.35
N LEU A 361 22.37 0.41 -15.03
CA LEU A 361 21.15 0.45 -15.86
C LEU A 361 20.77 -0.93 -16.45
N ASP A 362 21.02 -2.00 -15.69
CA ASP A 362 20.78 -3.37 -16.13
C ASP A 362 19.32 -3.73 -15.85
N TYR A 363 18.45 -3.24 -16.72
CA TYR A 363 17.01 -3.51 -16.68
C TYR A 363 16.71 -5.00 -16.84
N VAL A 364 17.56 -5.79 -17.50
CA VAL A 364 17.33 -7.21 -17.73
C VAL A 364 17.50 -8.00 -16.43
N SER A 365 18.60 -7.78 -15.71
CA SER A 365 18.86 -8.43 -14.41
C SER A 365 17.87 -7.96 -13.35
N ALA A 366 17.57 -6.65 -13.30
CA ALA A 366 16.56 -6.11 -12.40
C ALA A 366 15.17 -6.68 -12.67
N SER A 367 14.79 -6.81 -13.95
CA SER A 367 13.50 -7.38 -14.34
C SER A 367 13.41 -8.87 -14.08
N THR A 368 14.50 -9.61 -14.26
CA THR A 368 14.58 -11.06 -13.95
C THR A 368 14.35 -11.31 -12.47
N LEU A 369 15.10 -10.61 -11.61
CA LEU A 369 14.93 -10.72 -10.15
C LEU A 369 13.60 -10.15 -9.67
N GLY A 370 13.13 -9.05 -10.26
CA GLY A 370 11.84 -8.44 -9.93
C GLY A 370 10.67 -9.37 -10.27
N THR A 371 10.72 -10.00 -11.43
CA THR A 371 9.74 -11.00 -11.85
C THR A 371 9.76 -12.23 -10.93
N LEU A 372 10.95 -12.71 -10.55
CA LEU A 372 11.08 -13.82 -9.61
C LEU A 372 10.48 -13.46 -8.23
N LEU A 373 10.74 -12.25 -7.75
CA LEU A 373 10.19 -11.75 -6.48
C LEU A 373 8.65 -11.67 -6.53
N LEU A 374 8.11 -11.16 -7.64
CA LEU A 374 6.67 -11.12 -7.89
C LEU A 374 6.07 -12.52 -7.92
N LEU A 375 6.72 -13.48 -8.57
CA LEU A 375 6.28 -14.87 -8.63
C LEU A 375 6.21 -15.48 -7.23
N PHE A 376 7.24 -15.31 -6.41
CA PHE A 376 7.21 -15.79 -5.02
C PHE A 376 6.09 -15.15 -4.22
N SER A 377 5.94 -13.82 -4.30
CA SER A 377 4.87 -13.10 -3.62
C SER A 377 3.49 -13.59 -4.06
N LEU A 378 3.28 -13.80 -5.37
CA LEU A 378 2.02 -14.29 -5.93
C LEU A 378 1.73 -15.72 -5.48
N VAL A 379 2.72 -16.62 -5.47
CA VAL A 379 2.54 -17.99 -4.99
C VAL A 379 2.14 -18.01 -3.53
N ILE A 380 2.84 -17.27 -2.67
CA ILE A 380 2.52 -17.17 -1.24
C ILE A 380 1.12 -16.59 -1.05
N PHE A 381 0.78 -15.56 -1.82
CA PHE A 381 -0.54 -14.92 -1.81
C PHE A 381 -1.66 -15.86 -2.28
N VAL A 382 -1.45 -16.65 -3.34
CA VAL A 382 -2.43 -17.62 -3.83
C VAL A 382 -2.62 -18.75 -2.81
N VAL A 383 -1.53 -19.25 -2.20
CA VAL A 383 -1.60 -20.22 -1.10
C VAL A 383 -2.41 -19.65 0.07
N GLN A 384 -2.14 -18.39 0.45
CA GLN A 384 -2.89 -17.67 1.47
C GLN A 384 -4.39 -17.59 1.11
N TYR A 385 -4.71 -17.17 -0.11
CA TYR A 385 -6.08 -17.00 -0.59
C TYR A 385 -6.86 -18.32 -0.59
N LEU A 386 -6.26 -19.40 -1.13
CA LEU A 386 -6.90 -20.72 -1.21
C LEU A 386 -7.08 -21.37 0.16
N TRP A 387 -6.11 -21.22 1.07
CA TRP A 387 -6.18 -21.81 2.40
C TRP A 387 -7.22 -21.12 3.28
N ILE A 388 -7.34 -19.79 3.18
CA ILE A 388 -8.26 -18.99 4.00
C ILE A 388 -9.71 -19.03 3.45
N GLY A 389 -9.86 -19.14 2.13
CA GLY A 389 -11.12 -18.91 1.40
C GLY A 389 -12.33 -19.79 1.73
N ASN A 390 -12.24 -20.72 2.70
CA ASN A 390 -13.35 -21.61 3.07
C ASN A 390 -13.50 -21.89 4.57
N ARG A 391 -12.76 -21.21 5.46
CA ARG A 391 -12.80 -21.51 6.90
C ARG A 391 -13.35 -20.36 7.73
N SER A 392 -14.62 -20.07 7.48
CA SER A 392 -15.47 -19.30 8.36
C SER A 392 -15.81 -20.15 9.59
N TYR A 393 -14.93 -20.17 10.60
CA TYR A 393 -15.31 -20.65 11.93
C TYR A 393 -16.18 -19.56 12.57
N VAL A 394 -17.44 -19.46 12.13
CA VAL A 394 -18.44 -18.60 12.76
C VAL A 394 -18.63 -19.11 14.19
N THR A 395 -17.89 -18.56 15.15
CA THR A 395 -18.09 -18.78 16.57
C THR A 395 -19.05 -17.75 17.18
N VAL A 396 -19.39 -16.69 16.44
CA VAL A 396 -20.34 -15.65 16.88
C VAL A 396 -21.77 -16.09 16.55
N SER A 397 -22.46 -16.65 17.54
CA SER A 397 -23.92 -16.83 17.50
C SER A 397 -24.61 -15.47 17.70
N GLY A 398 -25.81 -15.27 17.15
CA GLY A 398 -26.60 -14.03 17.31
C GLY A 398 -27.11 -13.75 18.74
N LYS A 399 -26.59 -14.46 19.75
CA LYS A 399 -26.95 -14.29 21.16
C LYS A 399 -25.91 -13.42 21.86
N SER A 400 -26.35 -12.36 22.53
CA SER A 400 -25.50 -11.55 23.41
C SER A 400 -25.03 -12.41 24.59
N TYR A 401 -23.73 -12.69 24.66
CA TYR A 401 -23.11 -13.44 25.75
C TYR A 401 -22.29 -12.51 26.63
N ARG A 402 -22.43 -12.70 27.95
CA ARG A 402 -21.75 -11.93 29.00
C ARG A 402 -20.74 -12.78 29.79
N GLY A 403 -20.22 -13.85 29.20
CA GLY A 403 -19.17 -14.65 29.83
C GLY A 403 -17.84 -13.91 29.86
N ASP A 404 -17.14 -13.98 31.00
CA ASP A 404 -15.78 -13.50 31.12
C ASP A 404 -14.80 -14.45 30.42
N VAL A 405 -13.82 -13.87 29.72
CA VAL A 405 -12.72 -14.65 29.13
C VAL A 405 -11.91 -15.30 30.25
N GLN A 406 -11.64 -16.59 30.11
CA GLN A 406 -10.97 -17.36 31.16
C GLN A 406 -9.46 -17.11 31.15
N ASP A 407 -8.86 -17.16 32.34
CA ASP A 407 -7.42 -16.95 32.52
C ASP A 407 -6.58 -18.01 31.79
N LEU A 408 -5.47 -17.58 31.21
CA LEU A 408 -4.49 -18.48 30.60
C LEU A 408 -3.80 -19.38 31.65
N PRO A 409 -3.18 -20.49 31.21
CA PRO A 409 -2.30 -21.29 32.07
C PRO A 409 -1.19 -20.43 32.68
N SER A 410 -0.86 -20.67 33.95
CA SER A 410 0.06 -19.81 34.73
C SER A 410 1.47 -19.72 34.13
N GLY A 411 2.04 -20.85 33.68
CA GLY A 411 3.36 -20.85 33.05
C GLY A 411 3.40 -20.05 31.74
N LEU A 412 2.40 -20.25 30.87
CA LEU A 412 2.25 -19.51 29.62
C LEU A 412 2.08 -18.01 29.88
N LYS A 413 1.30 -17.64 30.89
CA LYS A 413 1.09 -16.25 31.31
C LYS A 413 2.40 -15.57 31.71
N ILE A 414 3.26 -16.23 32.49
CA ILE A 414 4.56 -15.68 32.91
C ILE A 414 5.47 -15.48 31.70
N ILE A 415 5.58 -16.48 30.82
CA ILE A 415 6.40 -16.40 29.59
C ILE A 415 5.97 -15.20 28.74
N ILE A 416 4.66 -15.04 28.51
CA ILE A 416 4.12 -13.90 27.76
C ILE A 416 4.51 -12.59 28.44
N ILE A 417 4.25 -12.44 29.74
CA ILE A 417 4.56 -11.19 30.46
C ILE A 417 6.06 -10.86 30.40
N CYS A 418 6.94 -11.83 30.61
CA CYS A 418 8.39 -11.62 30.54
C CYS A 418 8.84 -11.25 29.11
N SER A 419 8.35 -11.96 28.09
CA SER A 419 8.67 -11.68 26.68
C SER A 419 8.22 -10.27 26.26
N LEU A 420 7.04 -9.84 26.72
CA LEU A 420 6.51 -8.51 26.41
C LEU A 420 7.19 -7.41 27.22
N GLY A 421 7.56 -7.69 28.48
CA GLY A 421 8.38 -6.79 29.28
C GLY A 421 9.71 -6.51 28.61
N PHE A 422 10.39 -7.57 28.13
CA PHE A 422 11.62 -7.44 27.34
C PHE A 422 11.39 -6.66 26.04
N TRP A 423 10.32 -6.97 25.29
CA TRP A 423 10.00 -6.26 24.05
C TRP A 423 9.75 -4.76 24.26
N VAL A 424 8.97 -4.40 25.28
CA VAL A 424 8.67 -3.00 25.62
C VAL A 424 9.95 -2.29 26.02
N LEU A 425 10.77 -2.91 26.88
CA LEU A 425 12.08 -2.35 27.26
C LEU A 425 12.95 -2.14 26.02
N PHE A 426 13.06 -3.13 25.15
CA PHE A 426 13.83 -3.03 23.91
C PHE A 426 13.37 -1.86 23.03
N ASN A 427 12.05 -1.69 22.85
CA ASN A 427 11.52 -0.57 22.07
C ASN A 427 11.76 0.79 22.73
N VAL A 428 11.56 0.90 24.05
CA VAL A 428 11.87 2.13 24.80
C VAL A 428 13.32 2.53 24.59
N VAL A 429 14.23 1.56 24.71
CA VAL A 429 15.67 1.78 24.51
C VAL A 429 15.98 2.12 23.05
N LEU A 430 15.35 1.47 22.07
CA LEU A 430 15.51 1.74 20.64
C LEU A 430 15.09 3.15 20.27
N TYR A 431 13.86 3.53 20.58
CA TYR A 431 13.36 4.87 20.28
C TYR A 431 14.08 5.94 21.08
N GLY A 432 14.41 5.65 22.35
CA GLY A 432 15.27 6.50 23.17
C GLY A 432 16.64 6.73 22.54
N SER A 433 17.25 5.71 21.93
CA SER A 433 18.53 5.82 21.22
C SER A 433 18.42 6.66 19.95
N ILE A 434 17.31 6.57 19.20
CA ILE A 434 17.07 7.42 18.02
C ILE A 434 16.97 8.89 18.45
N PHE A 435 16.16 9.19 19.48
CA PHE A 435 16.02 10.56 19.97
C PHE A 435 17.32 11.08 20.58
N TYR A 436 17.99 10.31 21.42
CA TYR A 436 19.25 10.72 22.02
C TYR A 436 20.36 10.89 20.96
N GLY A 437 20.48 9.92 20.05
CA GLY A 437 21.48 9.94 18.97
C GLY A 437 21.32 11.10 18.01
N SER A 438 20.10 11.61 17.81
CA SER A 438 19.88 12.81 17.01
C SER A 438 20.63 14.05 17.51
N PHE A 439 20.92 14.11 18.81
CA PHE A 439 21.65 15.20 19.45
C PHE A 439 23.13 14.91 19.64
N THR A 440 23.67 13.80 19.13
CA THR A 440 25.10 13.46 19.31
C THR A 440 25.94 13.92 18.12
N VAL A 441 27.19 14.32 18.37
CA VAL A 441 28.14 14.71 17.31
C VAL A 441 28.46 13.52 16.42
N ASN A 442 28.87 12.40 17.02
CA ASN A 442 29.18 11.19 16.28
C ASN A 442 28.87 9.96 17.15
N TRP A 443 27.78 9.27 16.84
CA TRP A 443 27.35 8.11 17.61
C TRP A 443 28.44 7.04 17.73
N GLY A 444 28.70 6.58 18.95
CA GLY A 444 29.72 5.55 19.21
C GLY A 444 31.15 6.06 19.33
N VAL A 445 31.39 7.36 19.08
CA VAL A 445 32.71 8.00 19.21
C VAL A 445 32.65 9.21 20.12
N ASP A 446 31.75 10.15 19.81
CA ASP A 446 31.56 11.41 20.55
C ASP A 446 30.08 11.65 20.83
N TYR A 447 29.69 11.41 22.08
CA TYR A 447 28.34 11.59 22.61
C TYR A 447 28.07 13.03 23.09
N THR A 448 28.95 13.99 22.79
CA THR A 448 28.73 15.40 23.10
C THR A 448 27.43 15.88 22.46
N LEU A 449 26.61 16.58 23.24
CA LEU A 449 25.33 17.09 22.78
C LEU A 449 25.53 18.26 21.82
N THR A 450 24.91 18.19 20.64
CA THR A 450 24.97 19.18 19.59
C THR A 450 23.64 19.32 18.86
N LEU A 451 23.38 20.51 18.33
CA LEU A 451 22.27 20.77 17.40
C LEU A 451 22.74 20.83 15.95
N LYS A 452 24.02 20.51 15.68
CA LYS A 452 24.61 20.59 14.35
C LYS A 452 23.87 19.71 13.35
N ASN A 453 23.50 18.47 13.69
CA ASN A 453 22.73 17.59 12.80
C ASN A 453 21.42 18.24 12.33
N TYR A 454 20.73 18.96 13.22
CA TYR A 454 19.50 19.68 12.89
C TYR A 454 19.76 20.94 12.06
N SER A 455 20.85 21.65 12.36
CA SER A 455 21.30 22.82 11.59
C SER A 455 21.71 22.43 10.16
N ASP A 456 22.46 21.34 9.99
CA ASP A 456 22.90 20.85 8.68
C ASP A 456 21.70 20.32 7.87
N LEU A 457 20.69 19.79 8.56
CA LEU A 457 19.48 19.23 7.97
C LEU A 457 18.45 20.30 7.52
N PHE A 458 18.18 21.31 8.35
CA PHE A 458 17.15 22.34 8.08
C PHE A 458 17.69 23.76 7.81
N GLY A 459 18.98 23.99 8.05
CA GLY A 459 19.64 25.29 7.86
C GLY A 459 19.91 25.65 6.39
N GLN A 460 19.68 24.72 5.46
CA GLN A 460 19.83 24.94 4.01
C GLN A 460 18.65 25.71 3.37
N GLY A 461 17.65 26.10 4.17
CA GLY A 461 16.48 26.86 3.73
C GLY A 461 15.34 25.99 3.20
N PHE A 462 14.36 26.60 2.55
CA PHE A 462 13.17 25.90 2.02
C PHE A 462 13.36 25.30 0.63
N ASN A 463 14.48 25.61 -0.04
CA ASN A 463 14.76 25.14 -1.40
C ASN A 463 15.71 23.94 -1.43
N ASP A 464 16.51 23.72 -0.38
CA ASP A 464 17.43 22.59 -0.28
C ASP A 464 17.42 21.99 1.14
N GLY A 465 17.99 20.80 1.30
CA GLY A 465 17.99 20.07 2.56
C GLY A 465 16.66 19.35 2.85
N ALA A 466 16.25 19.34 4.12
CA ALA A 466 15.13 18.51 4.60
C ALA A 466 13.74 19.10 4.38
N TRP A 467 13.60 20.42 4.35
CA TRP A 467 12.30 21.08 4.20
C TRP A 467 11.55 20.66 2.93
N PRO A 468 12.16 20.72 1.72
CA PRO A 468 11.49 20.28 0.50
C PRO A 468 10.99 18.83 0.60
N SER A 469 11.85 17.93 1.10
CA SER A 469 11.52 16.51 1.16
C SER A 469 10.42 16.19 2.17
N LEU A 470 10.40 16.87 3.32
CA LEU A 470 9.35 16.71 4.33
C LEU A 470 8.01 17.20 3.78
N ILE A 471 7.99 18.41 3.20
CA ILE A 471 6.78 19.03 2.65
C ILE A 471 6.22 18.19 1.50
N GLN A 472 7.05 17.77 0.54
CA GLN A 472 6.61 16.93 -0.57
C GLN A 472 6.05 15.60 -0.11
N THR A 473 6.67 14.96 0.89
CA THR A 473 6.16 13.71 1.45
C THR A 473 4.76 13.90 2.04
N VAL A 474 4.56 14.97 2.80
CA VAL A 474 3.25 15.29 3.38
C VAL A 474 2.24 15.60 2.28
N ILE A 475 2.59 16.39 1.26
CA ILE A 475 1.70 16.71 0.13
C ILE A 475 1.31 15.43 -0.64
N PHE A 476 2.28 14.58 -0.97
CA PHE A 476 2.03 13.34 -1.70
C PHE A 476 1.17 12.38 -0.89
N ALA A 477 1.45 12.19 0.41
CA ALA A 477 0.63 11.36 1.28
C ALA A 477 -0.78 11.93 1.51
N ALA A 478 -0.90 13.24 1.72
CA ALA A 478 -2.18 13.93 1.89
C ALA A 478 -3.03 13.91 0.62
N THR A 479 -2.41 13.83 -0.56
CA THR A 479 -3.11 13.68 -1.85
C THR A 479 -3.48 12.22 -2.10
N ALA A 480 -2.57 11.28 -1.85
CA ALA A 480 -2.79 9.86 -2.10
C ALA A 480 -3.84 9.24 -1.17
N ALA A 481 -3.87 9.61 0.12
CA ALA A 481 -4.73 8.96 1.10
C ALA A 481 -6.25 9.14 0.83
N PRO A 482 -6.78 10.34 0.54
CA PRO A 482 -8.18 10.52 0.17
C PRO A 482 -8.55 9.77 -1.11
N ILE A 483 -7.68 9.81 -2.12
CA ILE A 483 -7.89 9.12 -3.39
C ILE A 483 -8.00 7.60 -3.15
N THR A 484 -7.10 7.06 -2.32
CA THR A 484 -7.11 5.65 -1.89
C THR A 484 -8.40 5.28 -1.17
N ALA A 485 -8.87 6.11 -0.23
CA ALA A 485 -10.10 5.86 0.52
C ALA A 485 -11.34 5.90 -0.38
N ILE A 486 -11.42 6.86 -1.31
CA ILE A 486 -12.53 7.01 -2.26
C ILE A 486 -12.59 5.81 -3.21
N PHE A 487 -11.49 5.45 -3.87
CA PHE A 487 -11.47 4.29 -4.76
C PHE A 487 -11.71 2.99 -3.99
N GLY A 488 -11.14 2.86 -2.80
CA GLY A 488 -11.40 1.73 -1.90
C GLY A 488 -12.90 1.59 -1.58
N LEU A 489 -13.58 2.69 -1.25
CA LEU A 489 -15.02 2.71 -1.02
C LEU A 489 -15.81 2.32 -2.26
N LEU A 490 -15.46 2.87 -3.43
CA LEU A 490 -16.16 2.57 -4.68
C LEU A 490 -16.02 1.09 -5.05
N ILE A 491 -14.82 0.53 -4.95
CA ILE A 491 -14.57 -0.89 -5.19
C ILE A 491 -15.37 -1.73 -4.19
N ALA A 492 -15.30 -1.41 -2.90
CA ALA A 492 -16.04 -2.12 -1.85
C ALA A 492 -17.56 -2.06 -2.07
N TYR A 493 -18.09 -0.91 -2.47
CA TYR A 493 -19.51 -0.76 -2.77
C TYR A 493 -19.92 -1.62 -3.96
N ILE A 494 -19.13 -1.59 -5.04
CA ILE A 494 -19.38 -2.39 -6.24
C ILE A 494 -19.32 -3.89 -5.93
N THR A 495 -18.31 -4.35 -5.20
CA THR A 495 -18.14 -5.77 -4.87
C THR A 495 -19.15 -6.24 -3.83
N VAL A 496 -19.51 -5.44 -2.82
CA VAL A 496 -20.42 -5.89 -1.75
C VAL A 496 -21.89 -5.73 -2.14
N ARG A 497 -22.28 -4.61 -2.77
CA ARG A 497 -23.69 -4.27 -2.99
C ARG A 497 -24.22 -4.68 -4.37
N ARG A 498 -23.35 -4.93 -5.35
CA ARG A 498 -23.74 -5.29 -6.73
C ARG A 498 -23.32 -6.72 -7.05
N ASP A 499 -24.15 -7.38 -7.84
CA ASP A 499 -23.85 -8.69 -8.41
C ASP A 499 -23.71 -8.55 -9.93
N PHE A 500 -22.62 -9.08 -10.47
CA PHE A 500 -22.27 -8.95 -11.89
C PHE A 500 -21.24 -10.00 -12.31
N LYS A 501 -21.27 -10.34 -13.61
CA LYS A 501 -20.27 -11.22 -14.23
C LYS A 501 -18.90 -10.55 -14.18
N GLY A 502 -17.90 -11.23 -13.62
CA GLY A 502 -16.53 -10.71 -13.46
C GLY A 502 -16.23 -10.09 -12.10
N LYS A 503 -17.17 -10.10 -11.14
CA LYS A 503 -16.92 -9.64 -9.76
C LYS A 503 -15.69 -10.30 -9.11
N LYS A 504 -15.55 -11.62 -9.21
CA LYS A 504 -14.38 -12.35 -8.69
C LYS A 504 -13.07 -11.92 -9.36
N THR A 505 -13.12 -11.61 -10.66
CA THR A 505 -11.96 -11.11 -11.41
C THR A 505 -11.56 -9.73 -10.91
N LEU A 506 -12.52 -8.83 -10.68
CA LEU A 506 -12.25 -7.50 -10.09
C LEU A 506 -11.64 -7.61 -8.69
N GLU A 507 -12.20 -8.49 -7.85
CA GLU A 507 -11.65 -8.76 -6.51
C GLU A 507 -10.22 -9.28 -6.61
N PHE A 508 -9.96 -10.28 -7.47
CA PHE A 508 -8.61 -10.80 -7.70
C PHE A 508 -7.65 -9.73 -8.23
N MET A 509 -8.05 -8.93 -9.21
CA MET A 509 -7.25 -7.84 -9.78
C MET A 509 -6.92 -6.76 -8.76
N THR A 510 -7.86 -6.43 -7.87
CA THR A 510 -7.62 -5.48 -6.77
C THR A 510 -6.71 -6.07 -5.69
N LEU A 511 -6.73 -7.39 -5.52
CA LEU A 511 -5.82 -8.09 -4.62
C LEU A 511 -4.39 -8.15 -5.18
N LEU A 512 -4.21 -8.20 -6.50
CA LEU A 512 -2.89 -8.10 -7.13
C LEU A 512 -2.15 -6.81 -6.74
N CYS A 513 -2.86 -5.71 -6.48
CA CYS A 513 -2.27 -4.46 -5.97
C CYS A 513 -1.46 -4.67 -4.68
N PHE A 514 -1.85 -5.64 -3.86
CA PHE A 514 -1.18 -6.00 -2.62
C PHE A 514 -0.02 -6.97 -2.86
N ALA A 515 -0.16 -7.86 -3.86
CA ALA A 515 0.81 -8.90 -4.15
C ALA A 515 2.09 -8.37 -4.81
N VAL A 516 2.02 -7.26 -5.57
CA VAL A 516 3.21 -6.68 -6.22
C VAL A 516 4.15 -6.06 -5.18
N PRO A 517 5.38 -6.58 -4.99
CA PRO A 517 6.35 -6.01 -4.07
C PRO A 517 6.72 -4.57 -4.45
N GLY A 518 7.11 -3.75 -3.47
CA GLY A 518 7.40 -2.34 -3.72
C GLY A 518 8.55 -2.13 -4.70
N THR A 519 9.64 -2.89 -4.57
CA THR A 519 10.78 -2.81 -5.50
C THR A 519 10.38 -3.15 -6.93
N VAL A 520 9.62 -4.23 -7.11
CA VAL A 520 9.05 -4.63 -8.41
C VAL A 520 8.17 -3.53 -8.98
N ALA A 521 7.30 -2.95 -8.16
CA ALA A 521 6.45 -1.83 -8.57
C ALA A 521 7.31 -0.63 -9.02
N GLY A 522 8.37 -0.27 -8.30
CA GLY A 522 9.29 0.81 -8.69
C GLY A 522 9.94 0.57 -10.06
N VAL A 523 10.59 -0.58 -10.24
CA VAL A 523 11.24 -0.95 -11.51
C VAL A 523 10.25 -1.01 -12.66
N SER A 524 9.13 -1.70 -12.46
CA SER A 524 8.10 -1.84 -13.49
C SER A 524 7.49 -0.50 -13.89
N TYR A 525 7.32 0.44 -12.96
CA TYR A 525 6.80 1.77 -13.27
C TYR A 525 7.79 2.59 -14.11
N ILE A 526 9.10 2.56 -13.81
CA ILE A 526 10.09 3.21 -14.69
C ILE A 526 10.00 2.61 -16.09
N ILE A 527 10.07 1.28 -16.22
CA ILE A 527 10.06 0.62 -17.54
C ILE A 527 8.80 0.97 -18.32
N ALA A 528 7.65 0.98 -17.64
CA ALA A 528 6.35 1.21 -18.25
C ALA A 528 6.08 2.68 -18.62
N PHE A 529 6.55 3.63 -17.81
CA PHE A 529 6.18 5.04 -17.91
C PHE A 529 7.35 5.98 -18.25
N ASN A 530 8.49 5.43 -18.67
CA ASN A 530 9.62 6.20 -19.20
C ASN A 530 9.62 6.25 -20.74
N ASN A 531 8.66 5.60 -21.40
CA ASN A 531 8.54 5.53 -22.86
C ASN A 531 7.10 5.82 -23.32
N THR A 532 6.94 6.06 -24.62
CA THR A 532 5.63 6.20 -25.27
C THR A 532 4.78 4.94 -25.07
N PRO A 533 3.48 5.03 -24.78
CA PRO A 533 2.62 6.19 -25.02
C PRO A 533 2.40 7.08 -23.79
N ILE A 534 2.83 6.67 -22.59
CA ILE A 534 2.57 7.40 -21.35
C ILE A 534 3.89 7.74 -20.68
N TYR A 535 4.24 9.02 -20.65
CA TYR A 535 5.43 9.52 -19.99
C TYR A 535 5.07 10.17 -18.66
N LEU A 536 5.39 9.50 -17.54
CA LEU A 536 5.14 10.00 -16.18
C LEU A 536 6.42 10.06 -15.33
N THR A 537 7.51 9.46 -15.82
CA THR A 537 8.79 9.42 -15.11
C THR A 537 9.30 10.84 -14.86
N GLY A 538 9.83 11.08 -13.66
CA GLY A 538 10.28 12.40 -13.23
C GLY A 538 9.22 13.33 -12.64
N THR A 539 7.93 12.97 -12.72
CA THR A 539 6.83 13.78 -12.15
C THR A 539 6.40 13.30 -10.77
N GLY A 540 5.92 14.18 -9.90
CA GLY A 540 5.32 13.77 -8.61
C GLY A 540 4.05 12.90 -8.78
N ILE A 541 3.40 12.96 -9.94
CA ILE A 541 2.17 12.21 -10.25
C ILE A 541 2.44 10.70 -10.23
N ILE A 542 3.58 10.23 -10.76
CA ILE A 542 3.91 8.80 -10.77
C ILE A 542 4.07 8.25 -9.33
N ILE A 543 4.61 9.06 -8.42
CA ILE A 543 4.77 8.74 -7.01
C ILE A 543 3.39 8.65 -6.33
N ILE A 544 2.54 9.66 -6.52
CA ILE A 544 1.18 9.68 -5.94
C ILE A 544 0.37 8.48 -6.45
N LEU A 545 0.41 8.18 -7.75
CA LEU A 545 -0.31 7.05 -8.33
C LEU A 545 0.24 5.71 -7.82
N SER A 546 1.56 5.56 -7.71
CA SER A 546 2.18 4.39 -7.08
C SER A 546 1.70 4.20 -5.63
N MET A 547 1.64 5.27 -4.84
CA MET A 547 1.11 5.23 -3.47
C MET A 547 -0.38 4.83 -3.44
N VAL A 548 -1.21 5.43 -4.30
CA VAL A 548 -2.65 5.15 -4.37
C VAL A 548 -2.91 3.69 -4.71
N MET A 549 -2.29 3.18 -5.79
CA MET A 549 -2.55 1.83 -6.27
C MET A 549 -2.07 0.78 -5.28
N ARG A 550 -0.89 0.96 -4.68
CA ARG A 550 -0.36 0.03 -3.66
C ARG A 550 -1.14 0.06 -2.34
N ASN A 551 -1.76 1.19 -2.00
CA ASN A 551 -2.55 1.34 -0.77
C ASN A 551 -4.05 1.10 -0.95
N MET A 552 -4.54 0.97 -2.19
CA MET A 552 -5.95 0.73 -2.52
C MET A 552 -6.61 -0.41 -1.72
N PRO A 553 -5.97 -1.57 -1.48
CA PRO A 553 -6.58 -2.66 -0.71
C PRO A 553 -6.86 -2.30 0.77
N VAL A 554 -6.14 -1.31 1.33
CA VAL A 554 -6.39 -0.82 2.69
C VAL A 554 -7.74 -0.12 2.75
N GLY A 555 -7.98 0.82 1.82
CA GLY A 555 -9.26 1.51 1.67
C GLY A 555 -10.42 0.57 1.40
N MET A 556 -10.21 -0.40 0.49
CA MET A 556 -11.21 -1.40 0.14
C MET A 556 -11.63 -2.25 1.35
N ARG A 557 -10.67 -2.80 2.11
CA ARG A 557 -10.98 -3.67 3.27
C ARG A 557 -11.71 -2.93 4.39
N ALA A 558 -11.29 -1.70 4.68
CA ALA A 558 -11.97 -0.86 5.66
C ALA A 558 -13.41 -0.56 5.25
N ALA A 559 -13.64 -0.25 3.96
CA ALA A 559 -14.98 -0.01 3.43
C ALA A 559 -15.85 -1.28 3.39
N ILE A 560 -15.30 -2.46 3.04
CA ILE A 560 -16.01 -3.74 3.11
C ILE A 560 -16.46 -4.03 4.54
N ALA A 561 -15.55 -3.87 5.52
CA ALA A 561 -15.87 -4.09 6.92
C ALA A 561 -16.97 -3.15 7.43
N GLY A 562 -16.94 -1.88 7.04
CA GLY A 562 -18.00 -0.92 7.37
C GLY A 562 -19.32 -1.24 6.68
N LEU A 563 -19.31 -1.57 5.38
CA LEU A 563 -20.50 -1.93 4.61
C LEU A 563 -21.17 -3.21 5.13
N GLY A 564 -20.38 -4.17 5.63
CA GLY A 564 -20.90 -5.39 6.23
C GLY A 564 -21.75 -5.15 7.49
N GLN A 565 -21.61 -4.00 8.14
CA GLN A 565 -22.43 -3.61 9.30
C GLN A 565 -23.72 -2.88 8.89
N LEU A 566 -23.83 -2.43 7.63
CA LEU A 566 -24.98 -1.70 7.13
C LEU A 566 -25.94 -2.64 6.39
N ASP A 567 -27.20 -2.68 6.82
CA ASP A 567 -28.21 -3.46 6.14
C ASP A 567 -28.43 -2.98 4.71
N LYS A 568 -28.71 -3.90 3.78
CA LYS A 568 -28.91 -3.60 2.36
C LYS A 568 -30.24 -2.86 2.10
N SER A 569 -31.20 -2.98 3.02
CA SER A 569 -32.49 -2.28 2.95
C SER A 569 -32.35 -0.75 2.88
N LEU A 570 -31.27 -0.17 3.42
CA LEU A 570 -30.99 1.27 3.30
C LEU A 570 -30.78 1.69 1.83
N ASP A 571 -30.05 0.88 1.07
CA ASP A 571 -29.80 1.10 -0.35
C ASP A 571 -31.10 0.90 -1.14
N GLU A 572 -31.85 -0.16 -0.84
CA GLU A 572 -33.11 -0.51 -1.52
C GLU A 572 -34.22 0.52 -1.27
N ALA A 573 -34.32 1.08 -0.06
CA ALA A 573 -35.24 2.16 0.27
C ALA A 573 -34.92 3.44 -0.52
N SER A 574 -33.63 3.80 -0.61
CA SER A 574 -33.17 4.95 -1.38
C SER A 574 -33.50 4.81 -2.87
N LEU A 575 -33.18 3.66 -3.45
CA LEU A 575 -33.44 3.36 -4.87
C LEU A 575 -34.93 3.29 -5.18
N SER A 576 -35.76 2.80 -4.25
CA SER A 576 -37.24 2.75 -4.38
C SER A 576 -37.86 4.16 -4.45
N LEU A 577 -37.25 5.13 -3.76
CA LEU A 577 -37.61 6.56 -3.86
C LEU A 577 -37.05 7.24 -5.11
N LYS A 578 -36.55 6.48 -6.09
CA LYS A 578 -35.93 6.94 -7.35
C LYS A 578 -34.66 7.77 -7.13
N ALA A 579 -33.97 7.61 -6.01
CA ALA A 579 -32.61 8.14 -5.86
C ALA A 579 -31.65 7.37 -6.79
N SER A 580 -30.58 8.03 -7.24
CA SER A 580 -29.50 7.37 -7.99
C SER A 580 -28.47 6.77 -7.02
N SER A 581 -27.69 5.76 -7.44
CA SER A 581 -26.62 5.21 -6.59
C SER A 581 -25.63 6.27 -6.14
N PHE A 582 -25.36 7.28 -6.96
CA PHE A 582 -24.55 8.44 -6.55
C PHE A 582 -25.13 9.12 -5.31
N LYS A 583 -26.44 9.39 -5.30
CA LYS A 583 -27.11 9.99 -4.14
C LYS A 583 -27.12 9.05 -2.95
N THR A 584 -27.42 7.77 -3.16
CA THR A 584 -27.40 6.76 -2.09
C THR A 584 -26.02 6.68 -1.44
N ILE A 585 -24.95 6.66 -2.24
CA ILE A 585 -23.58 6.62 -1.73
C ILE A 585 -23.26 7.90 -0.95
N PHE A 586 -23.45 9.09 -1.53
CA PHE A 586 -23.02 10.33 -0.91
C PHE A 586 -23.87 10.78 0.29
N PHE A 587 -25.18 10.51 0.27
CA PHE A 587 -26.09 11.02 1.31
C PHE A 587 -26.48 9.98 2.36
N ILE A 588 -26.29 8.68 2.11
CA ILE A 588 -26.66 7.62 3.06
C ILE A 588 -25.43 6.82 3.46
N VAL A 589 -24.77 6.18 2.50
CA VAL A 589 -23.68 5.23 2.78
C VAL A 589 -22.45 5.95 3.34
N LEU A 590 -21.98 7.03 2.69
CA LEU A 590 -20.76 7.74 3.06
C LEU A 590 -20.85 8.38 4.46
N PRO A 591 -21.97 9.05 4.86
CA PRO A 591 -22.14 9.53 6.23
C PRO A 591 -22.13 8.40 7.27
N LEU A 592 -22.77 7.27 6.99
CA LEU A 592 -22.80 6.11 7.89
C LEU A 592 -21.43 5.40 7.97
N LEU A 593 -20.66 5.40 6.89
CA LEU A 593 -19.32 4.84 6.82
C LEU A 593 -18.21 5.80 7.26
N LYS A 594 -18.53 7.03 7.66
CA LYS A 594 -17.53 8.05 8.05
C LYS A 594 -16.47 7.51 9.02
N PRO A 595 -16.79 6.73 10.08
CA PRO A 595 -15.77 6.18 10.97
C PRO A 595 -14.80 5.21 10.27
N ALA A 596 -15.34 4.33 9.42
CA ALA A 596 -14.55 3.35 8.67
C ALA A 596 -13.67 4.05 7.61
N LEU A 597 -14.21 5.05 6.91
CA LEU A 597 -13.48 5.83 5.92
C LEU A 597 -12.37 6.67 6.54
N LEU A 598 -12.58 7.20 7.74
CA LEU A 598 -11.58 8.00 8.42
C LEU A 598 -10.44 7.13 8.95
N SER A 599 -10.75 5.94 9.48
CA SER A 599 -9.73 4.93 9.80
C SER A 599 -8.94 4.51 8.55
N ALA A 600 -9.62 4.32 7.41
CA ALA A 600 -8.98 4.02 6.13
C ALA A 600 -8.07 5.16 5.64
N LEU A 601 -8.51 6.41 5.80
CA LEU A 601 -7.76 7.61 5.45
C LEU A 601 -6.47 7.70 6.25
N ILE A 602 -6.57 7.59 7.58
CA ILE A 602 -5.40 7.64 8.49
C ILE A 602 -4.42 6.54 8.16
N THR A 603 -4.91 5.30 8.00
CA THR A 603 -4.05 4.15 7.68
C THR A 603 -3.37 4.31 6.31
N SER A 604 -4.10 4.82 5.32
CA SER A 604 -3.55 5.07 3.97
C SER A 604 -2.52 6.20 3.99
N PHE A 605 -2.75 7.25 4.77
CA PHE A 605 -1.82 8.35 4.97
C PHE A 605 -0.53 7.87 5.63
N VAL A 606 -0.64 7.13 6.73
CA VAL A 606 0.52 6.57 7.45
C VAL A 606 1.34 5.65 6.53
N ARG A 607 0.67 4.80 5.76
CA ARG A 607 1.34 3.90 4.81
C ARG A 607 1.97 4.65 3.64
N ALA A 608 1.37 5.75 3.17
CA ALA A 608 1.94 6.59 2.12
C ALA A 608 3.22 7.30 2.61
N MET A 609 3.18 7.92 3.79
CA MET A 609 4.32 8.61 4.42
C MET A 609 5.53 7.69 4.67
N THR A 610 5.29 6.43 5.00
CA THR A 610 6.33 5.45 5.34
C THR A 610 6.79 4.60 4.16
N THR A 611 6.23 4.79 2.97
CA THR A 611 6.62 4.00 1.78
C THR A 611 8.00 4.43 1.28
N VAL A 612 8.85 3.45 0.96
CA VAL A 612 10.19 3.68 0.39
C VAL A 612 10.43 2.81 -0.84
N SER A 613 10.13 1.50 -0.75
CA SER A 613 10.62 0.50 -1.71
C SER A 613 10.25 0.73 -3.17
N ALA A 614 9.07 1.28 -3.46
CA ALA A 614 8.70 1.63 -4.84
C ALA A 614 9.17 3.04 -5.22
N ILE A 615 9.22 3.94 -4.24
CA ILE A 615 9.41 5.37 -4.44
C ILE A 615 10.88 5.68 -4.71
N ILE A 616 11.82 4.94 -4.11
CA ILE A 616 13.27 5.14 -4.33
C ILE A 616 13.66 5.08 -5.81
N PHE A 617 12.93 4.32 -6.62
CA PHE A 617 13.12 4.22 -8.08
C PHE A 617 12.50 5.41 -8.84
N LEU A 618 11.48 6.05 -8.27
CA LEU A 618 10.66 7.06 -8.94
C LEU A 618 11.04 8.50 -8.59
N VAL A 619 11.80 8.70 -7.51
CA VAL A 619 12.22 10.02 -7.04
C VAL A 619 13.29 10.63 -7.92
N THR A 620 13.18 11.95 -8.10
CA THR A 620 14.18 12.79 -8.77
C THR A 620 14.70 13.86 -7.80
N ALA A 621 15.65 14.66 -8.27
CA ALA A 621 16.14 15.81 -7.52
C ALA A 621 15.03 16.81 -7.14
N ASP A 622 13.95 16.89 -7.93
CA ASP A 622 12.84 17.81 -7.69
C ASP A 622 11.66 17.18 -6.94
N THR A 623 11.61 15.84 -6.86
CA THR A 623 10.51 15.08 -6.24
C THR A 623 10.96 14.28 -5.01
N ARG A 624 11.94 14.82 -4.27
CA ARG A 624 12.55 14.15 -3.11
C ARG A 624 11.50 13.88 -2.03
N VAL A 625 11.38 12.63 -1.58
CA VAL A 625 10.60 12.30 -0.37
C VAL A 625 11.53 12.11 0.84
N ALA A 626 10.99 12.29 2.04
CA ALA A 626 11.69 12.20 3.30
C ALA A 626 12.36 10.84 3.47
N THR A 627 11.68 9.76 3.12
CA THR A 627 12.19 8.41 3.29
C THR A 627 13.39 8.10 2.39
N SER A 628 13.36 8.52 1.12
CA SER A 628 14.51 8.39 0.21
C SER A 628 15.64 9.33 0.62
N TYR A 629 15.32 10.54 1.10
CA TYR A 629 16.34 11.47 1.59
C TYR A 629 17.10 10.89 2.79
N ILE A 630 16.39 10.34 3.79
CA ILE A 630 17.04 9.70 4.93
C ILE A 630 17.93 8.54 4.46
N LEU A 631 17.42 7.72 3.53
CA LEU A 631 18.16 6.57 3.02
C LEU A 631 19.44 6.97 2.29
N ASN A 632 19.39 7.98 1.41
CA ASN A 632 20.57 8.48 0.72
C ASN A 632 21.63 8.99 1.72
N ARG A 633 21.20 9.67 2.79
CA ARG A 633 22.12 10.13 3.86
C ARG A 633 22.78 8.96 4.60
N VAL A 634 22.08 7.83 4.73
CA VAL A 634 22.67 6.61 5.29
C VAL A 634 23.70 6.00 4.33
N GLU A 635 23.41 5.98 3.02
CA GLU A 635 24.35 5.53 2.00
C GLU A 635 25.61 6.41 1.94
N ASP A 636 25.46 7.73 2.11
CA ASP A 636 26.56 8.70 2.18
C ASP A 636 27.36 8.61 3.51
N GLY A 637 26.93 7.77 4.46
CA GLY A 637 27.57 7.60 5.77
C GLY A 637 27.25 8.73 6.77
N GLU A 638 26.32 9.63 6.44
CA GLU A 638 25.87 10.74 7.28
C GLU A 638 24.80 10.29 8.30
N TYR A 639 25.14 9.29 9.12
CA TYR A 639 24.21 8.69 10.09
C TYR A 639 23.60 9.72 11.06
N GLY A 640 24.36 10.70 11.54
CA GLY A 640 23.86 11.74 12.45
C GLY A 640 22.68 12.53 11.86
N ILE A 641 22.77 12.91 10.58
CA ILE A 641 21.72 13.61 9.84
C ILE A 641 20.52 12.69 9.60
N ALA A 642 20.77 11.43 9.21
CA ALA A 642 19.72 10.45 8.99
C ALA A 642 18.91 10.15 10.27
N ILE A 643 19.58 10.03 11.42
CA ILE A 643 18.94 9.79 12.73
C ILE A 643 18.14 11.03 13.16
N ALA A 644 18.69 12.22 12.99
CA ALA A 644 17.99 13.47 13.30
C ALA A 644 16.71 13.60 12.49
N TYR A 645 16.76 13.33 11.19
CA TYR A 645 15.57 13.32 10.35
C TYR A 645 14.61 12.20 10.78
N GLY A 646 15.09 10.97 10.99
CA GLY A 646 14.27 9.85 11.49
C GLY A 646 13.49 10.21 12.77
N SER A 647 14.13 10.92 13.70
CA SER A 647 13.51 11.39 14.94
C SER A 647 12.39 12.41 14.70
N ILE A 648 12.59 13.37 13.79
CA ILE A 648 11.58 14.36 13.41
C ILE A 648 10.44 13.70 12.67
N LEU A 649 10.71 12.76 11.78
CA LEU A 649 9.68 12.05 11.05
C LEU A 649 8.76 11.28 12.01
N ILE A 650 9.32 10.66 13.07
CA ILE A 650 8.53 10.03 14.13
C ILE A 650 7.64 11.06 14.84
N ILE A 651 8.17 12.23 15.22
CA ILE A 651 7.41 13.30 15.89
C ILE A 651 6.28 13.81 15.00
N VAL A 652 6.58 14.11 13.74
CA VAL A 652 5.61 14.60 12.75
C VAL A 652 4.51 13.57 12.54
N MET A 653 4.86 12.30 12.36
CA MET A 653 3.90 11.21 12.18
C MET A 653 3.01 11.03 13.41
N MET A 654 3.58 11.05 14.62
CA MET A 654 2.80 10.98 15.85
C MET A 654 1.86 12.17 16.00
N SER A 655 2.34 13.38 15.70
CA SER A 655 1.53 14.60 15.76
C SER A 655 0.36 14.54 14.80
N ILE A 656 0.57 14.04 13.58
CA ILE A 656 -0.49 13.89 12.57
C ILE A 656 -1.51 12.82 13.01
N ILE A 657 -1.06 11.68 13.52
CA ILE A 657 -1.98 10.63 14.01
C ILE A 657 -2.82 11.15 15.17
N LEU A 658 -2.20 11.82 16.15
CA LEU A 658 -2.92 12.41 17.29
C LEU A 658 -3.90 13.51 16.84
N LEU A 659 -3.51 14.33 15.86
CA LEU A 659 -4.39 15.32 15.25
C LEU A 659 -5.60 14.64 14.59
N PHE A 660 -5.38 13.57 13.83
CA PHE A 660 -6.45 12.82 13.21
C PHE A 660 -7.37 12.19 14.26
N ASP A 661 -6.83 11.48 15.25
CA ASP A 661 -7.62 10.88 16.34
C ASP A 661 -8.45 11.93 17.09
N TRP A 662 -7.88 13.12 17.30
CA TRP A 662 -8.59 14.25 17.89
C TRP A 662 -9.71 14.77 16.98
N LEU A 663 -9.46 14.95 15.68
CA LEU A 663 -10.44 15.39 14.68
C LEU A 663 -11.57 14.37 14.47
N VAL A 664 -11.29 13.06 14.56
CA VAL A 664 -12.31 12.01 14.48
C VAL A 664 -13.25 12.08 15.67
N GLY A 665 -12.72 12.47 16.85
CA GLY A 665 -13.33 12.20 18.14
C GLY A 665 -13.43 10.69 18.39
N GLU A 666 -13.63 10.25 19.63
CA GLU A 666 -14.10 8.87 19.82
C GLU A 666 -15.43 8.74 19.07
N THR A 667 -15.43 8.08 17.91
CA THR A 667 -16.65 7.61 17.26
C THR A 667 -17.20 6.51 18.15
N ARG A 668 -17.80 6.94 19.27
CA ARG A 668 -18.57 6.15 20.23
C ARG A 668 -19.84 5.69 19.53
N ILE A 669 -19.69 4.76 18.60
CA ILE A 669 -20.75 3.84 18.29
C ILE A 669 -20.75 2.86 19.46
N ALA A 670 -21.69 3.08 20.39
CA ALA A 670 -22.00 2.27 21.56
C ALA A 670 -21.00 2.28 22.75
N LYS A 671 -20.97 3.39 23.50
CA LYS A 671 -21.08 3.29 24.96
C LYS A 671 -22.20 4.21 25.41
N SER A 672 -23.40 3.64 25.56
CA SER A 672 -24.38 4.19 26.48
C SER A 672 -23.69 4.28 27.85
N LYS A 673 -23.22 5.47 28.21
CA LYS A 673 -23.12 5.82 29.62
C LYS A 673 -24.56 5.90 30.10
N ALA A 674 -25.12 4.75 30.48
CA ALA A 674 -26.19 4.72 31.45
C ALA A 674 -25.58 5.32 32.73
N LYS A 675 -25.72 6.64 32.85
CA LYS A 675 -25.61 7.34 34.11
C LYS A 675 -26.60 6.60 35.01
N GLN A 676 -26.08 5.85 35.98
CA GLN A 676 -26.89 5.39 37.10
C GLN A 676 -27.51 6.66 37.68
N VAL A 677 -28.78 6.88 37.34
CA VAL A 677 -29.62 7.77 38.11
C VAL A 677 -29.88 6.99 39.38
N THR A 678 -29.13 7.38 40.41
CA THR A 678 -29.40 7.05 41.81
C THR A 678 -30.83 7.45 42.14
N THR A 679 -31.65 6.47 42.47
CA THR A 679 -32.65 6.54 43.55
C THR A 679 -32.48 5.30 44.39
#